data_AF-A0A4Y7QLR5-F1
#
_entry.id   AF-A0A4Y7QLR5-F1
#
_cell.length_a   1.000
_cell.length_b   1.000
_cell.length_c   1.000
_cell.angle_alpha   90.00
_cell.angle_beta   90.00
_cell.angle_gamma   90.00
#
_symmetry.space_group_name_H-M   'P 1'
#
loop_
_entity.id
_entity.type
_entity.pdbx_description
1 polymer ?
#
loop_
_entity_poly.entity_id
_entity_poly.type
_entity_poly.pdbx_seq_one_letter_code
_entity_poly.pdbx_strand_id
1 'polypeptide(L)'
;MAAPADMTTLDISGEYVMNKAQSDPHDEILRLQGISWLTRNVIKLATITLYVKHYKDAEGIEHIDVQSVGTGGFKGNKEERTFDWQPREVSDPLFGPVVGKSRRTKIEAVDKEWLKEGWTQDTIEHDAVESYVESDTPKSGTSWVGHQIWGFAEIEGVRKHVRRVHFTGPKGEEITARLVYDYHPTPLLNRSINRGRLSLHLNLENIFLRITRPFTSPWLLLLLCAGYIVSFAFFTRAQYYLTPSASLISCTATYWLANDQCGLNGQSCIPTNTSAFDFRCPAQCKDVTLANPRTIGAGQLDHVPLIVGGGDGNKTYRGDSFICAAAVQAGIIDDHKGGCGTLQLVSNFTDFLPLSSNGLTSIGFPSVFPVSFQLDPNESLSHCTDMRNAGLAFNILALFALFLILRPKPIILFWSLVCVGFWHVTIFSQPQDFPPPLDVAFSIFLPVLFISYGLWRLAFRFVLPAFSKAPIERAVWYIGPFWVGVLWNIVTAHIPLDRLTSSDIKGRNGALTVVIIGSIVVLIVIVNQLRIARKTGWLPHYFGWYVVGGLTALVLSQLPGLQLRLHHYIFGIVLMPATAFPTRASAVCQAFLLGLFLNGAAAFGLDSILQTAADLRRDAPLGSDLPSFMTNATNYNSSIPFLNQTIFWNAITDTDDGWDGFALLVDDVERYTGAALNFSLAALAEGIPHFFRLALQSQGVSGDFTKAATLWPNGTWVDPLPGPS
;
A
#
# COMPACT_ATOMS: atom_id res chain seq x y z
N MET A 1 -10.99 -6.17 -24.54
CA MET A 1 -10.88 -4.86 -23.88
C MET A 1 -10.99 -3.76 -24.93
N ALA A 2 -10.90 -2.49 -24.53
CA ALA A 2 -10.74 -1.40 -25.48
C ALA A 2 -9.48 -1.61 -26.33
N ALA A 3 -9.53 -1.29 -27.62
CA ALA A 3 -8.31 -1.17 -28.41
C ALA A 3 -7.47 0.03 -27.92
N PRO A 4 -6.13 -0.03 -28.01
CA PRO A 4 -5.27 1.11 -27.66
C PRO A 4 -5.66 2.36 -28.45
N ALA A 5 -5.59 3.53 -27.83
CA ALA A 5 -5.96 4.78 -28.49
C ALA A 5 -4.94 5.23 -29.54
N ASP A 6 -3.70 4.77 -29.45
CA ASP A 6 -2.64 4.96 -30.44
C ASP A 6 -2.71 3.94 -31.60
N MET A 7 -3.60 2.96 -31.50
CA MET A 7 -3.86 2.00 -32.57
C MET A 7 -4.93 2.57 -33.52
N THR A 8 -4.54 2.84 -34.75
CA THR A 8 -5.41 3.32 -35.84
C THR A 8 -5.57 2.26 -36.91
N THR A 9 -6.37 2.51 -37.93
CA THR A 9 -6.50 1.57 -39.06
C THR A 9 -5.18 1.35 -39.80
N LEU A 10 -4.18 2.24 -39.65
CA LEU A 10 -2.83 2.11 -40.25
C LEU A 10 -2.02 0.94 -39.70
N ASP A 11 -2.25 0.53 -38.46
CA ASP A 11 -1.67 -0.67 -37.87
C ASP A 11 -2.65 -1.26 -36.88
N ILE A 12 -3.26 -2.37 -37.26
CA ILE A 12 -4.21 -3.10 -36.42
C ILE A 12 -3.60 -4.40 -35.88
N SER A 13 -2.27 -4.52 -35.90
CA SER A 13 -1.58 -5.73 -35.44
C SER A 13 -1.89 -6.01 -33.97
N GLY A 14 -2.34 -7.23 -33.68
CA GLY A 14 -2.75 -7.57 -32.33
C GLY A 14 -3.50 -8.89 -32.22
N GLU A 15 -3.84 -9.23 -30.98
CA GLU A 15 -4.74 -10.33 -30.68
C GLU A 15 -6.11 -9.76 -30.28
N TYR A 16 -7.17 -10.27 -30.90
CA TYR A 16 -8.52 -9.82 -30.64
C TYR A 16 -9.45 -10.99 -30.37
N VAL A 17 -10.35 -10.87 -29.41
CA VAL A 17 -11.33 -11.90 -29.09
C VAL A 17 -12.72 -11.41 -29.49
N MET A 18 -13.47 -12.19 -30.25
CA MET A 18 -14.83 -11.81 -30.63
C MET A 18 -15.73 -11.71 -29.40
N ASN A 19 -16.36 -10.56 -29.21
CA ASN A 19 -17.34 -10.35 -28.17
C ASN A 19 -18.74 -10.68 -28.70
N LYS A 20 -19.19 -11.91 -28.47
CA LYS A 20 -20.48 -12.40 -28.97
C LYS A 20 -21.69 -11.68 -28.38
N ALA A 21 -21.58 -11.12 -27.18
CA ALA A 21 -22.68 -10.39 -26.55
C ALA A 21 -22.88 -9.00 -27.19
N GLN A 22 -21.80 -8.38 -27.66
CA GLN A 22 -21.82 -7.07 -28.33
C GLN A 22 -21.91 -7.18 -29.87
N SER A 23 -21.73 -8.38 -30.42
CA SER A 23 -21.84 -8.66 -31.86
C SER A 23 -23.27 -9.05 -32.23
N ASP A 24 -23.68 -8.73 -33.45
CA ASP A 24 -24.98 -9.14 -33.98
C ASP A 24 -24.99 -10.65 -34.28
N PRO A 25 -26.17 -11.29 -34.23
CA PRO A 25 -26.33 -12.67 -34.65
C PRO A 25 -25.93 -12.85 -36.13
N HIS A 26 -24.97 -13.74 -36.40
CA HIS A 26 -24.45 -14.00 -37.75
C HIS A 26 -24.60 -15.48 -38.17
N ASP A 27 -25.39 -16.26 -37.43
CA ASP A 27 -25.67 -17.67 -37.73
C ASP A 27 -26.38 -17.86 -39.08
N GLU A 28 -27.24 -16.91 -39.44
CA GLU A 28 -27.97 -16.91 -40.70
C GLU A 28 -27.06 -16.61 -41.90
N ILE A 29 -26.10 -15.69 -41.73
CA ILE A 29 -25.05 -15.43 -42.72
C ILE A 29 -24.27 -16.72 -42.99
N LEU A 30 -23.82 -17.41 -41.94
CA LEU A 30 -23.12 -18.70 -42.09
C LEU A 30 -24.00 -19.76 -42.78
N ARG A 31 -25.32 -19.77 -42.50
CA ARG A 31 -26.26 -20.70 -43.15
C ARG A 31 -26.33 -20.47 -44.66
N LEU A 32 -26.48 -19.20 -45.07
CA LEU A 32 -26.59 -18.79 -46.47
C LEU A 32 -25.27 -18.97 -47.24
N GLN A 33 -24.13 -18.93 -46.52
CA GLN A 33 -22.81 -19.29 -47.07
C GLN A 33 -22.59 -20.80 -47.24
N GLY A 34 -23.57 -21.64 -46.88
CA GLY A 34 -23.48 -23.10 -47.04
C GLY A 34 -22.81 -23.83 -45.88
N ILE A 35 -22.57 -23.17 -44.74
CA ILE A 35 -21.93 -23.80 -43.58
C ILE A 35 -22.89 -24.77 -42.89
N SER A 36 -22.44 -26.01 -42.71
CA SER A 36 -23.25 -27.07 -42.10
C SER A 36 -23.75 -26.71 -40.70
N TRP A 37 -24.91 -27.23 -40.31
CA TRP A 37 -25.50 -27.01 -38.98
C TRP A 37 -24.55 -27.42 -37.84
N LEU A 38 -23.79 -28.50 -38.01
CA LEU A 38 -22.83 -28.96 -37.00
C LEU A 38 -21.69 -27.93 -36.82
N THR A 39 -21.10 -27.46 -37.92
CA THR A 39 -20.03 -26.46 -37.90
C THR A 39 -20.52 -25.13 -37.29
N ARG A 40 -21.74 -24.69 -37.64
CA ARG A 40 -22.35 -23.48 -37.07
C ARG A 40 -22.54 -23.57 -35.55
N ASN A 41 -22.98 -24.72 -35.04
CA ASN A 41 -23.07 -24.94 -33.59
C ASN A 41 -21.71 -24.90 -32.89
N VAL A 42 -20.66 -25.48 -33.51
CA VAL A 42 -19.30 -25.37 -32.98
C VAL A 42 -18.85 -23.91 -32.92
N ILE A 43 -19.07 -23.14 -33.99
CA ILE A 43 -18.76 -21.70 -34.04
C ILE A 43 -19.55 -20.94 -32.96
N LYS A 44 -20.83 -21.28 -32.75
CA LYS A 44 -21.70 -20.67 -31.73
C LYS A 44 -21.20 -20.93 -30.30
N LEU A 45 -20.61 -22.09 -30.02
CA LEU A 45 -20.05 -22.42 -28.71
C LEU A 45 -18.60 -21.94 -28.53
N ALA A 46 -17.81 -21.85 -29.61
CA ALA A 46 -16.39 -21.54 -29.52
C ALA A 46 -16.10 -20.05 -29.25
N THR A 47 -15.09 -19.74 -28.45
CA THR A 47 -14.57 -18.36 -28.39
C THR A 47 -13.61 -18.16 -29.56
N ILE A 48 -13.90 -17.18 -30.44
CA ILE A 48 -13.09 -16.90 -31.64
C ILE A 48 -12.04 -15.84 -31.31
N THR A 49 -10.78 -16.13 -31.58
CA THR A 49 -9.66 -15.21 -31.44
C THR A 49 -9.03 -14.95 -32.80
N LEU A 50 -8.82 -13.67 -33.13
CA LEU A 50 -8.10 -13.20 -34.31
C LEU A 50 -6.66 -12.88 -33.93
N TYR A 51 -5.72 -13.41 -34.69
CA TYR A 51 -4.32 -12.99 -34.68
C TYR A 51 -4.07 -12.18 -35.95
N VAL A 52 -3.90 -10.87 -35.78
CA VAL A 52 -3.77 -9.93 -36.90
C VAL A 52 -2.32 -9.48 -37.02
N LYS A 53 -1.76 -9.55 -38.23
CA LYS A 53 -0.49 -8.93 -38.61
C LYS A 53 -0.77 -7.92 -39.71
N HIS A 54 -0.37 -6.67 -39.49
CA HIS A 54 -0.46 -5.59 -40.46
C HIS A 54 0.96 -5.14 -40.81
N TYR A 55 1.34 -5.21 -42.09
CA TYR A 55 2.69 -4.86 -42.54
C TYR A 55 2.68 -4.36 -43.98
N LYS A 56 3.82 -3.82 -44.42
CA LYS A 56 4.12 -3.58 -45.83
C LYS A 56 5.19 -4.56 -46.29
N ASP A 57 5.06 -5.09 -47.50
CA ASP A 57 6.07 -5.97 -48.10
C ASP A 57 7.30 -5.18 -48.61
N ALA A 58 8.22 -5.86 -49.30
CA ALA A 58 9.45 -5.26 -49.80
C ALA A 58 9.17 -4.20 -50.90
N GLU A 59 8.05 -4.34 -51.58
CA GLU A 59 7.54 -3.47 -52.64
C GLU A 59 6.70 -2.30 -52.08
N GLY A 60 6.46 -2.28 -50.76
CA GLY A 60 5.69 -1.23 -50.07
C GLY A 60 4.18 -1.41 -50.13
N ILE A 61 3.69 -2.56 -50.63
CA ILE A 61 2.27 -2.90 -50.69
C ILE A 61 1.80 -3.28 -49.28
N GLU A 62 0.64 -2.78 -48.88
CA GLU A 62 0.05 -3.02 -47.57
C GLU A 62 -0.66 -4.38 -47.51
N HIS A 63 -0.43 -5.12 -46.42
CA HIS A 63 -0.98 -6.44 -46.17
C HIS A 63 -1.58 -6.56 -44.77
N ILE A 64 -2.73 -7.23 -44.68
CA ILE A 64 -3.32 -7.66 -43.41
C ILE A 64 -3.56 -9.16 -43.44
N ASP A 65 -2.84 -9.88 -42.60
CA ASP A 65 -3.00 -11.32 -42.41
C ASP A 65 -3.75 -11.58 -41.10
N VAL A 66 -4.85 -12.32 -41.19
CA VAL A 66 -5.70 -12.67 -40.05
C VAL A 66 -5.79 -14.18 -39.93
N GLN A 67 -5.35 -14.71 -38.80
CA GLN A 67 -5.61 -16.10 -38.42
C GLN A 67 -6.72 -16.15 -37.37
N SER A 68 -7.84 -16.79 -37.71
CA SER A 68 -8.92 -17.06 -36.77
C SER A 68 -8.72 -18.42 -36.10
N VAL A 69 -8.81 -18.46 -34.77
CA VAL A 69 -8.71 -19.70 -33.98
C VAL A 69 -9.86 -19.77 -32.98
N GLY A 70 -10.59 -20.89 -32.99
CA GLY A 70 -11.61 -21.20 -32.00
C GLY A 70 -11.06 -22.02 -30.83
N THR A 71 -11.65 -21.86 -29.65
CA THR A 71 -11.40 -22.76 -28.50
C THR A 71 -11.62 -24.22 -28.87
N GLY A 72 -10.79 -25.12 -28.33
CA GLY A 72 -10.89 -26.56 -28.60
C GLY A 72 -10.12 -27.04 -29.85
N GLY A 73 -9.29 -26.18 -30.46
CA GLY A 73 -8.47 -26.56 -31.62
C GLY A 73 -9.18 -26.41 -32.97
N PHE A 74 -10.38 -25.82 -32.98
CA PHE A 74 -11.07 -25.42 -34.20
C PHE A 74 -10.22 -24.39 -34.95
N LYS A 75 -9.68 -24.80 -36.11
CA LYS A 75 -9.02 -23.88 -37.04
C LYS A 75 -10.13 -23.12 -37.75
N GLY A 76 -10.23 -21.82 -37.51
CA GLY A 76 -11.13 -20.96 -38.26
C GLY A 76 -10.59 -20.70 -39.67
N ASN A 77 -10.97 -19.56 -40.24
CA ASN A 77 -10.44 -19.10 -41.51
C ASN A 77 -9.04 -18.45 -41.37
N LYS A 78 -8.31 -18.42 -42.49
CA LYS A 78 -7.09 -17.64 -42.67
C LYS A 78 -7.37 -16.63 -43.77
N GLU A 79 -7.29 -15.34 -43.44
CA GLU A 79 -7.52 -14.25 -44.39
C GLU A 79 -6.19 -13.58 -44.70
N GLU A 80 -5.81 -13.55 -45.97
CA GLU A 80 -4.61 -12.84 -46.45
C GLU A 80 -5.10 -11.69 -47.34
N ARG A 81 -4.95 -10.46 -46.88
CA ARG A 81 -5.51 -9.27 -47.55
C ARG A 81 -4.40 -8.41 -48.09
N THR A 82 -4.27 -8.36 -49.41
CA THR A 82 -3.38 -7.41 -50.11
C THR A 82 -4.17 -6.19 -50.58
N PHE A 83 -3.66 -5.00 -50.31
CA PHE A 83 -4.36 -3.73 -50.49
C PHE A 83 -4.08 -3.10 -51.87
N ASP A 84 -4.43 -3.81 -52.93
CA ASP A 84 -4.27 -3.36 -54.32
C ASP A 84 -5.58 -3.44 -55.14
N TRP A 85 -6.68 -3.79 -54.48
CA TRP A 85 -8.00 -3.97 -55.07
C TRP A 85 -8.08 -5.02 -56.19
N GLN A 86 -7.07 -5.90 -56.33
CA GLN A 86 -7.08 -6.98 -57.31
C GLN A 86 -7.85 -8.20 -56.80
N PRO A 87 -8.73 -8.80 -57.62
CA PRO A 87 -9.44 -10.03 -57.26
C PRO A 87 -8.45 -11.20 -57.14
N ARG A 88 -8.56 -11.98 -56.07
CA ARG A 88 -7.75 -13.17 -55.81
C ARG A 88 -8.62 -14.33 -55.42
N GLU A 89 -8.39 -15.48 -56.06
CA GLU A 89 -9.02 -16.73 -55.68
C GLU A 89 -8.36 -17.29 -54.41
N VAL A 90 -9.18 -17.66 -53.42
CA VAL A 90 -8.73 -18.30 -52.17
C VAL A 90 -9.64 -19.49 -51.90
N SER A 91 -9.05 -20.64 -51.60
CA SER A 91 -9.80 -21.78 -51.05
C SER A 91 -9.82 -21.67 -49.54
N ASP A 92 -10.86 -21.05 -49.00
CA ASP A 92 -11.00 -20.82 -47.57
C ASP A 92 -11.42 -22.12 -46.85
N PRO A 93 -10.76 -22.50 -45.73
CA PRO A 93 -11.11 -23.73 -45.00
C PRO A 93 -12.55 -23.79 -44.47
N LEU A 94 -13.17 -22.63 -44.25
CA LEU A 94 -14.54 -22.51 -43.75
C LEU A 94 -15.51 -22.26 -44.91
N PHE A 95 -15.19 -21.34 -45.82
CA PHE A 95 -16.12 -20.87 -46.85
C PHE A 95 -15.94 -21.53 -48.23
N GLY A 96 -14.91 -22.37 -48.42
CA GLY A 96 -14.59 -22.97 -49.70
C GLY A 96 -14.00 -21.97 -50.70
N PRO A 97 -14.11 -22.21 -52.01
CA PRO A 97 -13.60 -21.33 -53.06
C PRO A 97 -14.30 -19.97 -53.06
N VAL A 98 -13.54 -18.90 -52.81
CA VAL A 98 -14.00 -17.52 -52.79
C VAL A 98 -13.07 -16.63 -53.61
N VAL A 99 -13.58 -15.50 -54.10
CA VAL A 99 -12.81 -14.44 -54.73
C VAL A 99 -12.86 -13.21 -53.84
N GLY A 100 -11.69 -12.74 -53.40
CA GLY A 100 -11.57 -11.60 -52.49
C GLY A 100 -10.74 -10.46 -53.08
N LYS A 101 -11.07 -9.23 -52.72
CA LYS A 101 -10.23 -8.03 -52.94
C LYS A 101 -10.31 -7.09 -51.74
N SER A 102 -9.29 -6.28 -51.51
CA SER A 102 -9.23 -5.37 -50.37
C SER A 102 -8.48 -4.08 -50.70
N ARG A 103 -8.85 -2.96 -50.06
CA ARG A 103 -8.23 -1.64 -50.24
C ARG A 103 -8.47 -0.74 -49.02
N ARG A 104 -7.79 0.41 -49.01
CA ARG A 104 -8.19 1.57 -48.22
C ARG A 104 -9.39 2.27 -48.87
N THR A 105 -10.35 2.67 -48.06
CA THR A 105 -11.51 3.42 -48.54
C THR A 105 -11.89 4.53 -47.58
N LYS A 106 -12.27 5.68 -48.15
CA LYS A 106 -12.93 6.74 -47.40
C LYS A 106 -14.34 6.31 -47.03
N ILE A 107 -14.77 6.62 -45.82
CA ILE A 107 -16.11 6.24 -45.34
C ILE A 107 -17.21 6.79 -46.27
N GLU A 108 -17.02 8.00 -46.78
CA GLU A 108 -17.97 8.65 -47.68
C GLU A 108 -18.08 7.95 -49.05
N ALA A 109 -17.02 7.23 -49.47
CA ALA A 109 -16.93 6.55 -50.75
C ALA A 109 -17.51 5.12 -50.73
N VAL A 110 -17.98 4.64 -49.57
CA VAL A 110 -18.58 3.30 -49.45
C VAL A 110 -20.00 3.32 -50.01
N ASP A 111 -20.37 2.36 -50.85
CA ASP A 111 -21.67 2.40 -51.54
C ASP A 111 -22.88 2.16 -50.62
N LYS A 112 -22.71 1.36 -49.55
CA LYS A 112 -23.80 0.96 -48.65
C LYS A 112 -23.85 1.87 -47.42
N GLU A 113 -24.97 2.56 -47.21
CA GLU A 113 -25.16 3.53 -46.11
C GLU A 113 -24.88 2.94 -44.71
N TRP A 114 -25.36 1.73 -44.42
CA TRP A 114 -25.16 1.09 -43.12
C TRP A 114 -23.67 0.84 -42.77
N LEU A 115 -22.81 0.73 -43.78
CA LEU A 115 -21.37 0.57 -43.59
C LEU A 115 -20.66 1.90 -43.25
N LYS A 116 -21.32 3.05 -43.42
CA LYS A 116 -20.72 4.38 -43.17
C LYS A 116 -20.79 4.83 -41.71
N GLU A 117 -21.63 4.20 -40.91
CA GLU A 117 -22.03 4.76 -39.61
C GLU A 117 -21.14 4.32 -38.44
N GLY A 118 -21.01 5.21 -37.44
CA GLY A 118 -20.51 4.86 -36.10
C GLY A 118 -19.01 4.57 -36.01
N TRP A 119 -18.21 5.11 -36.93
CA TRP A 119 -16.76 5.02 -36.90
C TRP A 119 -16.15 6.13 -36.04
N THR A 120 -15.02 5.83 -35.40
CA THR A 120 -14.20 6.80 -34.67
C THR A 120 -13.53 7.79 -35.61
N GLN A 121 -13.24 9.00 -35.13
CA GLN A 121 -12.67 10.07 -35.95
C GLN A 121 -11.37 9.66 -36.66
N ASP A 122 -10.52 8.90 -35.98
CA ASP A 122 -9.27 8.42 -36.57
C ASP A 122 -9.46 7.31 -37.61
N THR A 123 -10.58 6.56 -37.56
CA THR A 123 -10.96 5.62 -38.62
C THR A 123 -11.40 6.39 -39.87
N ILE A 124 -12.07 7.53 -39.70
CA ILE A 124 -12.47 8.42 -40.79
C ILE A 124 -11.22 9.11 -41.39
N GLU A 125 -10.30 9.59 -40.54
CA GLU A 125 -9.08 10.30 -40.95
C GLU A 125 -8.07 9.39 -41.69
N HIS A 126 -7.88 8.16 -41.23
CA HIS A 126 -6.85 7.25 -41.76
C HIS A 126 -7.36 6.25 -42.79
N ASP A 127 -8.57 6.49 -43.31
CA ASP A 127 -9.33 5.58 -44.17
C ASP A 127 -9.63 4.22 -43.50
N ALA A 128 -10.81 3.68 -43.80
CA ALA A 128 -11.21 2.36 -43.34
C ALA A 128 -10.63 1.26 -44.22
N VAL A 129 -10.62 0.03 -43.69
CA VAL A 129 -10.26 -1.16 -44.47
C VAL A 129 -11.52 -1.68 -45.15
N GLU A 130 -11.52 -1.73 -46.47
CA GLU A 130 -12.59 -2.32 -47.26
C GLU A 130 -12.20 -3.74 -47.69
N SER A 131 -13.08 -4.69 -47.38
CA SER A 131 -12.94 -6.08 -47.80
C SER A 131 -14.19 -6.52 -48.54
N TYR A 132 -14.01 -6.95 -49.77
CA TYR A 132 -15.09 -7.47 -50.61
C TYR A 132 -14.78 -8.92 -50.95
N VAL A 133 -15.66 -9.84 -50.56
CA VAL A 133 -15.51 -11.27 -50.80
C VAL A 133 -16.79 -11.81 -51.41
N GLU A 134 -16.67 -12.55 -52.49
CA GLU A 134 -17.77 -13.28 -53.11
C GLU A 134 -17.43 -14.76 -53.24
N SER A 135 -18.45 -15.60 -53.23
CA SER A 135 -18.28 -17.02 -53.58
C SER A 135 -17.82 -17.16 -55.02
N ASP A 136 -16.86 -18.05 -55.30
CA ASP A 136 -16.60 -18.52 -56.65
C ASP A 136 -17.75 -19.47 -57.03
N THR A 137 -18.87 -18.94 -57.53
CA THR A 137 -20.10 -19.69 -57.77
C THR A 137 -19.89 -20.92 -58.67
N PRO A 138 -19.11 -20.86 -59.76
CA PRO A 138 -18.76 -22.04 -60.55
C PRO A 138 -18.11 -23.17 -59.73
N LYS A 139 -17.29 -22.86 -58.72
CA LYS A 139 -16.60 -23.87 -57.89
C LYS A 139 -17.35 -24.25 -56.61
N SER A 140 -18.11 -23.33 -56.04
CA SER A 140 -18.76 -23.49 -54.72
C SER A 140 -20.22 -23.94 -54.80
N GLY A 141 -20.88 -23.78 -55.96
CA GLY A 141 -22.29 -24.15 -56.15
C GLY A 141 -23.29 -23.25 -55.42
N THR A 142 -22.83 -22.16 -54.81
CA THR A 142 -23.65 -21.14 -54.14
C THR A 142 -23.21 -19.74 -54.59
N SER A 143 -24.08 -18.75 -54.44
CA SER A 143 -23.78 -17.36 -54.76
C SER A 143 -24.01 -16.49 -53.53
N TRP A 144 -22.98 -15.81 -53.05
CA TRP A 144 -23.12 -14.83 -51.99
C TRP A 144 -22.01 -13.79 -52.06
N VAL A 145 -22.28 -12.61 -51.50
CA VAL A 145 -21.32 -11.51 -51.39
C VAL A 145 -21.27 -11.04 -49.95
N GLY A 146 -20.08 -10.96 -49.37
CA GLY A 146 -19.80 -10.28 -48.11
C GLY A 146 -18.99 -9.01 -48.36
N HIS A 147 -19.65 -7.85 -48.23
CA HIS A 147 -19.01 -6.55 -48.26
C HIS A 147 -18.77 -6.05 -46.84
N GLN A 148 -17.51 -5.84 -46.46
CA GLN A 148 -17.14 -5.50 -45.09
C GLN A 148 -16.31 -4.22 -45.02
N ILE A 149 -16.61 -3.39 -44.02
CA ILE A 149 -15.74 -2.29 -43.61
C ILE A 149 -15.21 -2.59 -42.21
N TRP A 150 -13.89 -2.47 -42.04
CA TRP A 150 -13.23 -2.67 -40.76
C TRP A 150 -12.64 -1.35 -40.27
N GLY A 151 -12.71 -1.15 -38.96
CA GLY A 151 -12.20 0.06 -38.32
C GLY A 151 -12.34 0.00 -36.80
N PHE A 152 -12.29 1.17 -36.18
CA PHE A 152 -12.57 1.32 -34.76
C PHE A 152 -13.89 2.08 -34.55
N ALA A 153 -14.71 1.58 -33.63
CA ALA A 153 -15.99 2.18 -33.27
C ALA A 153 -16.13 2.21 -31.74
N GLU A 154 -16.92 3.16 -31.23
CA GLU A 154 -17.32 3.15 -29.82
C GLU A 154 -18.56 2.27 -29.64
N ILE A 155 -18.40 1.18 -28.89
CA ILE A 155 -19.49 0.27 -28.52
C ILE A 155 -19.69 0.39 -27.02
N GLU A 156 -20.85 0.89 -26.59
CA GLU A 156 -21.16 1.13 -25.17
C GLU A 156 -20.10 2.03 -24.48
N GLY A 157 -19.61 3.05 -25.19
CA GLY A 157 -18.57 3.97 -24.70
C GLY A 157 -17.16 3.37 -24.66
N VAL A 158 -16.93 2.22 -25.28
CA VAL A 158 -15.63 1.53 -25.33
C VAL A 158 -15.16 1.42 -26.77
N ARG A 159 -13.95 1.91 -27.08
CA ARG A 159 -13.31 1.75 -28.40
C ARG A 159 -13.02 0.29 -28.71
N LYS A 160 -13.63 -0.28 -29.75
CA LYS A 160 -13.43 -1.68 -30.17
C LYS A 160 -12.95 -1.74 -31.62
N HIS A 161 -12.23 -2.80 -31.97
CA HIS A 161 -12.08 -3.17 -33.36
C HIS A 161 -13.41 -3.77 -33.83
N VAL A 162 -13.97 -3.23 -34.91
CA VAL A 162 -15.28 -3.62 -35.42
C VAL A 162 -15.18 -3.94 -36.90
N ARG A 163 -15.86 -5.01 -37.31
CA ARG A 163 -16.14 -5.33 -38.71
C ARG A 163 -17.64 -5.20 -38.93
N ARG A 164 -18.04 -4.27 -39.80
CA ARG A 164 -19.43 -4.16 -40.27
C ARG A 164 -19.55 -4.96 -41.56
N VAL A 165 -20.50 -5.88 -41.61
CA VAL A 165 -20.73 -6.78 -42.74
C VAL A 165 -22.08 -6.45 -43.35
N HIS A 166 -22.11 -6.17 -44.66
CA HIS A 166 -23.29 -6.19 -45.50
C HIS A 166 -23.22 -7.44 -46.38
N PHE A 167 -24.07 -8.42 -46.08
CA PHE A 167 -24.11 -9.72 -46.74
C PHE A 167 -25.27 -9.78 -47.74
N THR A 168 -25.01 -10.32 -48.94
CA THR A 168 -26.02 -10.61 -49.96
C THR A 168 -26.04 -12.12 -50.22
N GLY A 169 -27.18 -12.77 -49.99
CA GLY A 169 -27.35 -14.22 -50.08
C GLY A 169 -27.71 -14.74 -51.47
N PRO A 170 -27.84 -16.07 -51.63
CA PRO A 170 -28.08 -16.74 -52.92
C PRO A 170 -29.40 -16.37 -53.61
N LYS A 171 -30.38 -15.86 -52.87
CA LYS A 171 -31.67 -15.41 -53.39
C LYS A 171 -31.82 -13.89 -53.32
N GLY A 172 -30.72 -13.16 -53.12
CA GLY A 172 -30.71 -11.72 -52.96
C GLY A 172 -31.08 -11.26 -51.54
N GLU A 173 -30.98 -12.13 -50.54
CA GLU A 173 -31.22 -11.75 -49.15
C GLU A 173 -30.15 -10.75 -48.67
N GLU A 174 -30.55 -9.56 -48.22
CA GLU A 174 -29.62 -8.59 -47.61
C GLU A 174 -29.63 -8.71 -46.09
N ILE A 175 -28.46 -8.98 -45.48
CA ILE A 175 -28.29 -9.10 -44.04
C ILE A 175 -27.12 -8.23 -43.60
N THR A 176 -27.35 -7.35 -42.63
CA THR A 176 -26.28 -6.56 -41.99
C THR A 176 -25.90 -7.16 -40.64
N ALA A 177 -24.61 -7.22 -40.33
CA ALA A 177 -24.13 -7.68 -39.02
C ALA A 177 -22.88 -6.93 -38.57
N ARG A 178 -22.88 -6.47 -37.31
CA ARG A 178 -21.72 -5.89 -36.64
C ARG A 178 -20.99 -6.95 -35.83
N LEU A 179 -19.72 -7.18 -36.14
CA LEU A 179 -18.83 -8.06 -35.38
C LEU A 179 -17.89 -7.21 -34.53
N VAL A 180 -17.92 -7.41 -33.22
CA VAL A 180 -17.17 -6.61 -32.24
C VAL A 180 -16.05 -7.44 -31.65
N TYR A 181 -14.84 -6.89 -31.61
CA TYR A 181 -13.66 -7.59 -31.12
C TYR A 181 -12.96 -6.84 -29.98
N ASP A 182 -12.69 -7.59 -28.92
CA ASP A 182 -11.99 -7.20 -27.72
C ASP A 182 -10.47 -7.32 -27.90
N TYR A 183 -9.74 -6.21 -27.83
CA TYR A 183 -8.28 -6.24 -27.87
C TYR A 183 -7.68 -6.95 -26.65
N HIS A 184 -6.59 -7.71 -26.87
CA HIS A 184 -5.75 -8.35 -25.86
C HIS A 184 -4.31 -7.81 -25.94
N PRO A 185 -3.73 -7.24 -24.87
CA PRO A 185 -2.37 -6.73 -24.88
C PRO A 185 -1.36 -7.84 -25.08
N THR A 186 -0.44 -7.63 -26.02
CA THR A 186 0.71 -8.52 -26.21
C THR A 186 1.67 -8.39 -25.02
N PRO A 187 2.09 -9.51 -24.40
CA PRO A 187 3.12 -9.48 -23.37
C PRO A 187 4.43 -8.87 -23.92
N LEU A 188 5.11 -8.02 -23.15
CA LEU A 188 6.46 -7.50 -23.45
C LEU A 188 7.44 -8.64 -23.71
N LEU A 189 7.35 -9.69 -22.92
CA LEU A 189 8.22 -10.87 -23.04
C LEU A 189 7.83 -11.80 -24.21
N ASN A 190 6.85 -11.39 -25.02
CA ASN A 190 6.46 -12.02 -26.29
C ASN A 190 6.72 -11.10 -27.51
N ARG A 191 7.52 -10.03 -27.36
CA ARG A 191 7.79 -9.09 -28.47
C ARG A 191 8.78 -9.64 -29.49
N SER A 192 8.51 -9.32 -30.75
CA SER A 192 9.45 -9.44 -31.86
C SER A 192 10.12 -8.09 -32.11
N ILE A 193 11.44 -8.02 -32.00
CA ILE A 193 12.22 -6.83 -32.35
C ILE A 193 12.87 -7.10 -33.71
N ASN A 194 12.46 -6.35 -34.73
CA ASN A 194 13.08 -6.37 -36.05
C ASN A 194 13.93 -5.11 -36.22
N ARG A 195 15.25 -5.26 -36.35
CA ARG A 195 16.17 -4.14 -36.63
C ARG A 195 17.04 -4.50 -37.84
N GLY A 196 16.65 -4.02 -39.03
CA GLY A 196 17.30 -4.39 -40.29
C GLY A 196 17.14 -5.88 -40.58
N ARG A 197 18.27 -6.59 -40.77
CA ARG A 197 18.28 -8.06 -40.99
C ARG A 197 18.14 -8.89 -39.71
N LEU A 198 18.13 -8.28 -38.53
CA LEU A 198 18.12 -8.99 -37.25
C LEU A 198 16.69 -9.03 -36.68
N SER A 199 16.10 -10.22 -36.62
CA SER A 199 14.80 -10.49 -35.98
C SER A 199 14.99 -11.27 -34.69
N LEU A 200 14.74 -10.64 -33.53
CA LEU A 200 14.73 -11.32 -32.23
C LEU A 200 13.28 -11.57 -31.80
N HIS A 201 12.89 -12.83 -31.64
CA HIS A 201 11.57 -13.22 -31.16
C HIS A 201 11.66 -13.75 -29.72
N LEU A 202 11.22 -12.95 -28.75
CA LEU A 202 11.01 -13.43 -27.39
C LEU A 202 9.63 -14.09 -27.32
N ASN A 203 9.52 -15.28 -26.74
CA ASN A 203 8.27 -16.04 -26.56
C ASN A 203 8.17 -16.62 -25.14
N LEU A 204 8.81 -15.96 -24.17
CA LEU A 204 9.03 -16.51 -22.83
C LEU A 204 7.71 -16.77 -22.10
N GLU A 205 6.74 -15.85 -22.21
CA GLU A 205 5.44 -16.02 -21.55
C GLU A 205 4.68 -17.21 -22.14
N ASN A 206 4.71 -17.38 -23.47
CA ASN A 206 4.05 -18.52 -24.12
C ASN A 206 4.67 -19.86 -23.74
N ILE A 207 6.00 -19.93 -23.68
CA ILE A 207 6.74 -21.12 -23.23
C ILE A 207 6.34 -21.43 -21.78
N PHE A 208 6.36 -20.41 -20.92
CA PHE A 208 6.05 -20.56 -19.51
C PHE A 208 4.59 -20.98 -19.27
N LEU A 209 3.64 -20.39 -19.98
CA LEU A 209 2.21 -20.77 -19.95
C LEU A 209 2.02 -22.27 -20.27
N ARG A 210 2.78 -22.79 -21.25
CA ARG A 210 2.72 -24.19 -21.68
C ARG A 210 3.30 -25.10 -20.60
N ILE A 211 4.48 -24.78 -20.07
CA ILE A 211 5.15 -25.56 -19.01
C ILE A 211 4.29 -25.63 -17.75
N THR A 212 3.67 -24.51 -17.37
CA THR A 212 2.90 -24.42 -16.12
C THR A 212 1.44 -24.86 -16.24
N ARG A 213 0.96 -25.22 -17.44
CA ARG A 213 -0.44 -25.61 -17.67
C ARG A 213 -0.91 -26.81 -16.83
N PRO A 214 -0.10 -27.86 -16.61
CA PRO A 214 -0.52 -28.99 -15.76
C PRO A 214 -0.80 -28.59 -14.31
N PHE A 215 -0.17 -27.51 -13.83
CA PHE A 215 -0.29 -27.05 -12.43
C PHE A 215 -1.51 -26.16 -12.16
N THR A 216 -2.34 -25.85 -13.17
CA THR A 216 -3.53 -25.01 -13.00
C THR A 216 -4.77 -25.80 -12.57
N SER A 217 -4.60 -27.02 -12.04
CA SER A 217 -5.69 -27.85 -11.55
C SER A 217 -6.33 -27.22 -10.30
N PRO A 218 -7.67 -27.15 -10.22
CA PRO A 218 -8.36 -26.69 -9.01
C PRO A 218 -7.99 -27.47 -7.75
N TRP A 219 -7.63 -28.76 -7.89
CA TRP A 219 -7.20 -29.59 -6.75
C TRP A 219 -5.86 -29.14 -6.16
N LEU A 220 -4.91 -28.73 -7.01
CA LEU A 220 -3.63 -28.19 -6.54
C LEU A 220 -3.83 -26.86 -5.81
N LEU A 221 -4.79 -26.04 -6.26
CA LEU A 221 -5.18 -24.84 -5.55
C LEU A 221 -5.76 -25.16 -4.17
N LEU A 222 -6.67 -26.13 -4.07
CA LEU A 222 -7.25 -26.54 -2.78
C LEU A 222 -6.17 -27.06 -1.81
N LEU A 223 -5.23 -27.89 -2.31
CA LEU A 223 -4.11 -28.37 -1.51
C LEU A 223 -3.20 -27.22 -1.04
N LEU A 224 -2.90 -26.26 -1.92
CA LEU A 224 -2.12 -25.08 -1.55
C LEU A 224 -2.86 -24.23 -0.51
N CYS A 225 -4.17 -24.01 -0.65
CA CYS A 225 -4.97 -23.27 0.33
C CYS A 225 -4.97 -23.95 1.69
N ALA A 226 -5.19 -25.27 1.74
CA ALA A 226 -5.16 -26.04 2.99
C ALA A 226 -3.76 -26.00 3.62
N GLY A 227 -2.71 -26.27 2.84
CA GLY A 227 -1.32 -26.17 3.30
C GLY A 227 -0.97 -24.77 3.80
N TYR A 228 -1.42 -23.72 3.10
CA TYR A 228 -1.20 -22.34 3.49
C TYR A 228 -1.82 -22.02 4.84
N ILE A 229 -3.10 -22.35 5.04
CA ILE A 229 -3.82 -22.08 6.29
C ILE A 229 -3.14 -22.81 7.46
N VAL A 230 -2.79 -24.08 7.28
CA VAL A 230 -2.12 -24.88 8.32
C VAL A 230 -0.75 -24.30 8.65
N SER A 231 0.08 -24.04 7.64
CA SER A 231 1.42 -23.44 7.84
C SER A 231 1.32 -22.06 8.49
N PHE A 232 0.40 -21.19 8.05
CA PHE A 232 0.20 -19.87 8.61
C PHE A 232 -0.23 -19.93 10.09
N ALA A 233 -1.09 -20.90 10.45
CA ALA A 233 -1.46 -21.15 11.84
C ALA A 233 -0.25 -21.60 12.69
N PHE A 234 0.62 -22.46 12.15
CA PHE A 234 1.86 -22.85 12.84
C PHE A 234 2.84 -21.69 13.00
N PHE A 235 3.01 -20.83 12.00
CA PHE A 235 3.82 -19.61 12.13
C PHE A 235 3.26 -18.68 13.20
N THR A 236 1.95 -18.46 13.20
CA THR A 236 1.26 -17.63 14.21
C THR A 236 1.43 -18.22 15.60
N ARG A 237 1.27 -19.54 15.75
CA ARG A 237 1.52 -20.26 16.99
C ARG A 237 2.96 -20.08 17.48
N ALA A 238 3.95 -20.24 16.61
CA ALA A 238 5.36 -20.06 16.95
C ALA A 238 5.71 -18.61 17.31
N GLN A 239 5.08 -17.64 16.65
CA GLN A 239 5.31 -16.23 16.91
C GLN A 239 4.78 -15.80 18.29
N TYR A 240 3.58 -16.24 18.68
CA TYR A 240 2.87 -15.63 19.82
C TYR A 240 2.42 -16.58 20.94
N TYR A 241 2.33 -17.89 20.68
CA TYR A 241 1.63 -18.82 21.57
C TYR A 241 2.51 -19.95 22.11
N LEU A 242 3.80 -19.98 21.73
CA LEU A 242 4.80 -20.89 22.33
C LEU A 242 5.58 -20.25 23.48
N THR A 243 5.56 -18.93 23.58
CA THR A 243 6.09 -18.16 24.69
C THR A 243 4.92 -17.66 25.53
N PRO A 244 5.02 -17.59 26.88
CA PRO A 244 3.98 -17.00 27.72
C PRO A 244 3.62 -15.59 27.25
N SER A 245 2.33 -15.28 27.16
CA SER A 245 1.86 -13.98 26.66
C SER A 245 2.33 -12.82 27.51
N ALA A 246 2.46 -13.01 28.83
CA ALA A 246 2.96 -12.01 29.75
C ALA A 246 4.43 -11.62 29.50
N SER A 247 5.21 -12.47 28.82
CA SER A 247 6.60 -12.20 28.48
C SER A 247 6.75 -11.47 27.14
N LEU A 248 5.71 -11.41 26.31
CA LEU A 248 5.77 -10.73 25.02
C LEU A 248 5.63 -9.23 25.23
N ILE A 249 6.62 -8.45 24.81
CA ILE A 249 6.61 -7.00 24.96
C ILE A 249 6.81 -6.31 23.61
N SER A 250 6.26 -5.10 23.47
CA SER A 250 6.48 -4.27 22.28
C SER A 250 7.85 -3.59 22.33
N CYS A 251 8.32 -3.06 21.19
CA CYS A 251 9.57 -2.31 21.15
C CYS A 251 9.55 -1.01 21.98
N THR A 252 8.36 -0.52 22.36
CA THR A 252 8.18 0.70 23.18
C THR A 252 7.82 0.38 24.62
N ALA A 253 7.93 -0.88 25.06
CA ALA A 253 7.63 -1.27 26.43
C ALA A 253 8.64 -0.65 27.41
N THR A 254 8.12 -0.07 28.49
CA THR A 254 8.87 0.58 29.58
C THR A 254 8.22 0.23 30.93
N TYR A 255 8.96 0.42 32.03
CA TYR A 255 8.42 0.34 33.39
C TYR A 255 7.92 1.69 33.91
N TRP A 256 8.45 2.78 33.35
CA TRP A 256 8.09 4.14 33.73
C TRP A 256 7.45 4.87 32.56
N LEU A 257 6.35 5.57 32.87
CA LEU A 257 5.53 6.32 31.92
C LEU A 257 5.93 7.80 31.88
N ALA A 258 5.42 8.52 30.90
CA ALA A 258 5.74 9.91 30.67
C ALA A 258 5.25 10.85 31.78
N ASN A 259 6.03 11.89 32.08
CA ASN A 259 5.64 13.00 32.97
C ASN A 259 5.12 12.48 34.33
N ASP A 260 3.87 12.80 34.67
CA ASP A 260 3.16 12.46 35.91
C ASP A 260 2.27 11.22 35.76
N GLN A 261 2.34 10.47 34.66
CA GLN A 261 1.51 9.27 34.43
C GLN A 261 1.78 8.13 35.43
N CYS A 262 2.92 8.17 36.13
CA CYS A 262 3.24 7.25 37.22
C CYS A 262 2.67 7.68 38.59
N GLY A 263 2.05 8.86 38.65
CA GLY A 263 1.47 9.47 39.84
C GLY A 263 2.48 9.94 40.89
N LEU A 264 1.93 10.55 41.94
CA LEU A 264 2.62 11.06 43.13
C LEU A 264 3.56 10.07 43.83
N ASN A 265 4.87 10.24 43.61
CA ASN A 265 5.99 9.39 44.01
C ASN A 265 6.17 8.11 43.19
N GLY A 266 5.52 8.00 42.03
CA GLY A 266 5.66 6.86 41.12
C GLY A 266 4.86 5.62 41.52
N GLN A 267 3.91 5.76 42.45
CA GLN A 267 3.10 4.68 43.02
C GLN A 267 2.41 3.80 41.97
N SER A 268 2.13 4.31 40.78
CA SER A 268 1.51 3.54 39.69
C SER A 268 2.51 2.75 38.84
N CYS A 269 3.79 3.10 38.89
CA CYS A 269 4.86 2.47 38.08
C CYS A 269 5.89 1.69 38.92
N ILE A 270 5.89 1.86 40.24
CA ILE A 270 6.77 1.10 41.14
C ILE A 270 6.13 -0.28 41.37
N PRO A 271 6.75 -1.37 40.87
CA PRO A 271 6.21 -2.71 41.05
C PRO A 271 6.33 -3.15 42.51
N THR A 272 5.30 -3.85 43.00
CA THR A 272 5.23 -4.37 44.38
C THR A 272 6.15 -5.57 44.62
N ASN A 273 6.66 -6.18 43.55
CA ASN A 273 7.62 -7.27 43.58
C ASN A 273 8.78 -6.97 42.62
N THR A 274 10.02 -7.04 43.11
CA THR A 274 11.25 -6.81 42.34
C THR A 274 11.80 -8.11 41.74
N SER A 275 10.96 -9.14 41.59
CA SER A 275 11.35 -10.41 40.99
C SER A 275 11.82 -10.22 39.55
N ALA A 276 12.79 -11.05 39.13
CA ALA A 276 13.22 -11.12 37.75
C ALA A 276 12.03 -11.47 36.83
N PHE A 277 12.02 -10.86 35.65
CA PHE A 277 10.98 -11.03 34.63
C PHE A 277 11.64 -11.40 33.30
N ASP A 278 11.25 -12.55 32.75
CA ASP A 278 11.68 -12.97 31.43
C ASP A 278 10.81 -12.32 30.36
N PHE A 279 11.43 -11.67 29.38
CA PHE A 279 10.77 -10.99 28.28
C PHE A 279 11.22 -11.52 26.93
N ARG A 280 10.39 -11.33 25.91
CA ARG A 280 10.69 -11.61 24.51
C ARG A 280 10.38 -10.38 23.67
N CYS A 281 11.40 -9.93 22.95
CA CYS A 281 11.37 -8.76 22.09
C CYS A 281 11.23 -9.15 20.62
N PRO A 282 10.45 -8.37 19.85
CA PRO A 282 10.43 -8.47 18.41
C PRO A 282 11.76 -8.04 17.77
N ALA A 283 11.94 -8.42 16.50
CA ALA A 283 13.04 -7.90 15.69
C ALA A 283 12.81 -6.44 15.29
N GLN A 284 13.90 -5.74 14.96
CA GLN A 284 13.98 -4.38 14.43
C GLN A 284 13.52 -3.31 15.43
N CYS A 285 13.71 -3.54 16.73
CA CYS A 285 13.38 -2.56 17.76
C CYS A 285 14.36 -1.38 17.80
N LYS A 286 15.55 -1.51 17.19
CA LYS A 286 16.50 -0.40 17.04
C LYS A 286 15.94 0.76 16.22
N ASP A 287 15.06 0.49 15.26
CA ASP A 287 14.47 1.50 14.38
C ASP A 287 13.21 2.16 14.97
N VAL A 288 12.75 1.71 16.15
CA VAL A 288 11.58 2.27 16.82
C VAL A 288 12.00 3.47 17.67
N THR A 289 11.53 4.65 17.27
CA THR A 289 11.94 5.94 17.84
C THR A 289 10.77 6.68 18.47
N LEU A 290 11.09 7.66 19.32
CA LEU A 290 10.12 8.59 19.88
C LEU A 290 9.45 9.42 18.76
N ALA A 291 8.12 9.45 18.78
CA ALA A 291 7.33 10.24 17.84
C ALA A 291 7.37 11.74 18.15
N ASN A 292 7.50 12.09 19.43
CA ASN A 292 7.66 13.45 19.93
C ASN A 292 8.84 13.51 20.90
N PRO A 293 9.47 14.69 21.09
CA PRO A 293 10.56 14.84 22.04
C PRO A 293 10.19 14.42 23.46
N ARG A 294 11.10 13.71 24.15
CA ARG A 294 10.97 13.30 25.55
C ARG A 294 12.06 13.96 26.40
N THR A 295 11.66 14.72 27.41
CA THR A 295 12.60 15.42 28.30
C THR A 295 13.01 14.57 29.49
N ILE A 296 14.33 14.40 29.67
CA ILE A 296 14.98 13.62 30.73
C ILE A 296 16.00 14.49 31.46
N GLY A 297 15.77 14.76 32.75
CA GLY A 297 16.56 15.78 33.48
C GLY A 297 16.63 17.12 32.72
N ALA A 298 17.83 17.67 32.52
CA ALA A 298 17.97 18.90 31.73
C ALA A 298 17.95 18.68 30.20
N GLY A 299 18.03 17.43 29.73
CA GLY A 299 18.16 17.09 28.31
C GLY A 299 16.84 16.65 27.66
N GLN A 300 16.85 16.52 26.34
CA GLN A 300 15.70 16.07 25.56
C GLN A 300 16.15 15.07 24.49
N LEU A 301 15.42 13.97 24.36
CA LEU A 301 15.60 12.95 23.33
C LEU A 301 14.53 13.13 22.26
N ASP A 302 14.93 13.19 21.00
CA ASP A 302 13.99 13.35 19.89
C ASP A 302 14.39 12.40 18.75
N HIS A 303 13.38 11.72 18.18
CA HIS A 303 13.54 10.79 17.05
C HIS A 303 14.65 9.74 17.19
N VAL A 304 14.87 9.28 18.42
CA VAL A 304 15.74 8.16 18.77
C VAL A 304 15.01 7.18 19.69
N PRO A 305 15.46 5.93 19.82
CA PRO A 305 14.94 5.05 20.87
C PRO A 305 15.22 5.66 22.25
N LEU A 306 14.23 5.62 23.15
CA LEU A 306 14.37 6.14 24.51
C LEU A 306 15.26 5.20 25.32
N ILE A 307 16.51 5.60 25.58
CA ILE A 307 17.45 4.81 26.40
C ILE A 307 18.23 5.75 27.33
N VAL A 308 18.21 5.44 28.62
CA VAL A 308 18.89 6.21 29.66
C VAL A 308 19.74 5.26 30.52
N GLY A 309 21.05 5.52 30.58
CA GLY A 309 22.01 4.70 31.34
C GLY A 309 22.68 3.57 30.54
N GLY A 310 23.06 2.50 31.23
CA GLY A 310 23.72 1.32 30.67
C GLY A 310 25.26 1.39 30.65
N GLY A 311 25.87 2.53 30.97
CA GLY A 311 27.33 2.74 30.93
C GLY A 311 28.10 2.30 32.19
N ASP A 312 27.41 1.90 33.25
CA ASP A 312 28.02 1.36 34.48
C ASP A 312 28.40 -0.13 34.33
N GLY A 313 29.17 -0.65 35.28
CA GLY A 313 29.68 -2.03 35.23
C GLY A 313 28.59 -3.11 35.15
N ASN A 314 27.39 -2.83 35.68
CA ASN A 314 26.25 -3.75 35.67
C ASN A 314 25.24 -3.43 34.55
N LYS A 315 25.50 -2.45 33.68
CA LYS A 315 24.60 -1.99 32.61
C LYS A 315 23.18 -1.71 33.12
N THR A 316 23.08 -0.84 34.11
CA THR A 316 21.83 -0.40 34.72
C THR A 316 21.15 0.66 33.86
N TYR A 317 19.95 0.36 33.41
CA TYR A 317 19.09 1.25 32.62
C TYR A 317 18.00 1.83 33.50
N ARG A 318 17.59 3.07 33.20
CA ARG A 318 16.47 3.71 33.89
C ARG A 318 15.13 3.14 33.41
N GLY A 319 14.13 3.09 34.29
CA GLY A 319 12.85 2.39 34.06
C GLY A 319 12.02 2.88 32.87
N ASP A 320 12.27 4.09 32.36
CA ASP A 320 11.64 4.64 31.16
C ASP A 320 12.34 4.24 29.86
N SER A 321 13.47 3.55 29.92
CA SER A 321 14.17 3.06 28.74
C SER A 321 13.33 1.99 28.02
N PHE A 322 13.27 2.06 26.69
CA PHE A 322 12.70 1.00 25.85
C PHE A 322 13.46 -0.29 26.07
N ILE A 323 12.81 -1.29 26.70
CA ILE A 323 13.45 -2.51 27.18
C ILE A 323 14.17 -3.25 26.04
N CYS A 324 13.52 -3.39 24.88
CA CYS A 324 14.10 -4.08 23.73
C CYS A 324 15.30 -3.35 23.12
N ALA A 325 15.25 -2.01 23.04
CA ALA A 325 16.38 -1.22 22.54
C ALA A 325 17.56 -1.29 23.51
N ALA A 326 17.30 -1.21 24.83
CA ALA A 326 18.32 -1.40 25.87
C ALA A 326 18.94 -2.81 25.80
N ALA A 327 18.14 -3.85 25.54
CA ALA A 327 18.64 -5.22 25.38
C ALA A 327 19.54 -5.40 24.16
N VAL A 328 19.20 -4.76 23.03
CA VAL A 328 20.08 -4.69 21.84
C VAL A 328 21.36 -3.94 22.18
N GLN A 329 21.28 -2.76 22.83
CA GLN A 329 22.46 -1.96 23.20
C GLN A 329 23.39 -2.74 24.15
N ALA A 330 22.81 -3.46 25.12
CA ALA A 330 23.53 -4.30 26.06
C ALA A 330 24.16 -5.56 25.43
N GLY A 331 23.71 -5.96 24.23
CA GLY A 331 24.16 -7.16 23.52
C GLY A 331 23.50 -8.45 24.00
N ILE A 332 22.32 -8.36 24.63
CA ILE A 332 21.56 -9.49 25.15
C ILE A 332 20.77 -10.16 24.01
N ILE A 333 20.20 -9.36 23.11
CA ILE A 333 19.40 -9.83 21.97
C ILE A 333 19.94 -9.28 20.65
N ASP A 334 19.62 -9.96 19.55
CA ASP A 334 19.96 -9.55 18.18
C ASP A 334 18.82 -8.73 17.58
N ASP A 335 19.14 -7.57 17.00
CA ASP A 335 18.11 -6.70 16.43
C ASP A 335 17.43 -7.32 15.20
N HIS A 336 18.12 -8.14 14.39
CA HIS A 336 17.53 -8.72 13.19
C HIS A 336 16.60 -9.91 13.46
N LYS A 337 16.83 -10.61 14.57
CA LYS A 337 16.10 -11.82 14.96
C LYS A 337 15.16 -11.60 16.14
N GLY A 338 15.27 -10.48 16.85
CA GLY A 338 14.68 -10.34 18.17
C GLY A 338 15.40 -11.26 19.17
N GLY A 339 14.76 -11.50 20.32
CA GLY A 339 15.34 -12.40 21.31
C GLY A 339 14.58 -12.39 22.63
N CYS A 340 15.02 -13.24 23.54
CA CYS A 340 14.59 -13.22 24.93
C CYS A 340 15.71 -12.71 25.82
N GLY A 341 15.33 -12.21 26.99
CA GLY A 341 16.26 -11.89 28.06
C GLY A 341 15.52 -11.85 29.38
N THR A 342 16.28 -11.75 30.45
CA THR A 342 15.75 -11.58 31.79
C THR A 342 16.04 -10.17 32.26
N LEU A 343 15.04 -9.53 32.85
CA LEU A 343 15.12 -8.21 33.41
C LEU A 343 14.99 -8.29 34.92
N GLN A 344 15.96 -7.72 35.63
CA GLN A 344 15.94 -7.60 37.08
C GLN A 344 15.77 -6.13 37.47
N LEU A 345 14.75 -5.84 38.27
CA LEU A 345 14.48 -4.49 38.74
C LEU A 345 15.44 -4.11 39.86
N VAL A 346 15.92 -2.87 39.80
CA VAL A 346 16.79 -2.24 40.79
C VAL A 346 16.08 -0.99 41.29
N SER A 347 15.84 -0.92 42.60
CA SER A 347 15.21 0.23 43.23
C SER A 347 16.24 1.30 43.55
N ASN A 348 15.86 2.58 43.40
CA ASN A 348 16.66 3.74 43.80
C ASN A 348 18.11 3.69 43.29
N PHE A 349 18.28 3.87 41.99
CA PHE A 349 19.61 4.01 41.38
C PHE A 349 19.96 5.49 41.19
N THR A 350 21.23 5.83 41.34
CA THR A 350 21.74 7.20 41.17
C THR A 350 22.87 7.18 40.16
N ASP A 351 22.94 8.22 39.33
CA ASP A 351 24.01 8.44 38.34
C ASP A 351 24.05 7.40 37.21
N PHE A 352 23.12 7.54 36.27
CA PHE A 352 23.09 6.72 35.07
C PHE A 352 24.12 7.22 34.06
N LEU A 353 25.12 6.39 33.76
CA LEU A 353 26.17 6.73 32.80
C LEU A 353 25.72 6.43 31.35
N PRO A 354 25.98 7.34 30.39
CA PRO A 354 25.65 7.11 28.99
C PRO A 354 26.55 6.02 28.38
N LEU A 355 26.03 5.33 27.36
CA LEU A 355 26.73 4.30 26.60
C LEU A 355 26.46 4.46 25.10
N SER A 356 27.45 4.12 24.27
CA SER A 356 27.25 3.88 22.83
C SER A 356 27.75 2.49 22.48
N SER A 357 26.84 1.60 22.10
CA SER A 357 27.12 0.19 21.82
C SER A 357 26.08 -0.37 20.85
N ASN A 358 26.47 -1.32 20.00
CA ASN A 358 25.59 -1.98 19.00
C ASN A 358 24.82 -0.99 18.09
N GLY A 359 25.41 0.19 17.88
CA GLY A 359 24.86 1.29 17.10
C GLY A 359 23.63 1.95 17.72
N LEU A 360 23.48 1.86 19.05
CA LEU A 360 22.52 2.61 19.86
C LEU A 360 23.29 3.48 20.86
N THR A 361 22.80 4.69 21.10
CA THR A 361 23.37 5.65 22.05
C THR A 361 22.33 5.98 23.11
N SER A 362 22.71 5.90 24.38
CA SER A 362 21.90 6.30 25.52
C SER A 362 22.40 7.62 26.10
N ILE A 363 21.52 8.35 26.78
CA ILE A 363 21.90 9.53 27.56
C ILE A 363 22.17 9.17 29.01
N GLY A 364 22.90 10.04 29.70
CA GLY A 364 23.09 9.94 31.14
C GLY A 364 21.99 10.65 31.92
N PHE A 365 21.84 10.30 33.18
CA PHE A 365 20.97 10.97 34.14
C PHE A 365 21.68 11.04 35.50
N PRO A 366 22.28 12.19 35.85
CA PRO A 366 23.16 12.32 37.01
C PRO A 366 22.40 12.50 38.34
N SER A 367 21.18 12.00 38.45
CA SER A 367 20.35 12.12 39.67
C SER A 367 19.77 10.77 40.07
N VAL A 368 18.98 10.74 41.15
CA VAL A 368 18.33 9.55 41.68
C VAL A 368 17.03 9.25 40.94
N PHE A 369 16.77 7.97 40.68
CA PHE A 369 15.52 7.53 40.07
C PHE A 369 14.99 6.25 40.73
N PRO A 370 13.68 6.15 40.99
CA PRO A 370 13.14 5.09 41.85
C PRO A 370 13.14 3.70 41.22
N VAL A 371 13.04 3.60 39.90
CA VAL A 371 12.93 2.34 39.17
C VAL A 371 13.96 2.25 38.06
N SER A 372 14.80 1.24 38.16
CA SER A 372 15.81 0.90 37.16
C SER A 372 15.76 -0.59 36.86
N PHE A 373 16.47 -1.02 35.84
CA PHE A 373 16.62 -2.43 35.55
C PHE A 373 18.00 -2.79 35.02
N GLN A 374 18.39 -4.02 35.30
CA GLN A 374 19.57 -4.68 34.73
C GLN A 374 19.10 -5.86 33.88
N LEU A 375 19.88 -6.20 32.87
CA LEU A 375 19.55 -7.24 31.91
C LEU A 375 20.54 -8.40 32.02
N ASP A 376 20.01 -9.61 32.05
CA ASP A 376 20.77 -10.86 32.11
C ASP A 376 20.41 -11.73 30.89
N PRO A 377 21.38 -12.38 30.21
CA PRO A 377 21.10 -13.32 29.13
C PRO A 377 20.51 -14.66 29.59
N ASN A 378 20.55 -15.00 30.88
CA ASN A 378 20.06 -16.27 31.43
C ASN A 378 18.54 -16.30 31.55
N GLU A 379 17.87 -16.60 30.45
CA GLU A 379 16.41 -16.69 30.32
C GLU A 379 15.90 -18.14 30.33
N SER A 380 14.64 -18.34 30.75
CA SER A 380 14.00 -19.68 30.85
C SER A 380 12.97 -19.96 29.74
N LEU A 381 12.76 -19.01 28.85
CA LEU A 381 11.81 -19.08 27.74
C LEU A 381 12.32 -19.99 26.63
N SER A 382 11.41 -20.26 25.70
CA SER A 382 11.70 -20.98 24.47
C SER A 382 11.12 -20.21 23.29
N HIS A 383 11.63 -20.49 22.09
CA HIS A 383 11.20 -19.87 20.84
C HIS A 383 11.43 -18.36 20.77
N CYS A 384 12.64 -17.91 21.12
CA CYS A 384 13.00 -16.49 21.22
C CYS A 384 13.22 -15.75 19.90
N THR A 385 13.22 -16.46 18.78
CA THR A 385 13.38 -15.85 17.46
C THR A 385 12.05 -15.27 16.96
N ASP A 386 12.05 -14.04 16.48
CA ASP A 386 10.94 -13.41 15.76
C ASP A 386 10.80 -14.03 14.35
N MET A 387 9.61 -14.54 14.06
CA MET A 387 9.27 -15.24 12.84
C MET A 387 8.72 -14.32 11.75
N ARG A 388 8.64 -12.99 11.94
CA ARG A 388 8.06 -12.05 10.95
C ARG A 388 8.70 -12.14 9.56
N ASN A 389 10.02 -12.28 9.51
CA ASN A 389 10.76 -12.35 8.24
C ASN A 389 10.51 -13.68 7.52
N ALA A 390 10.44 -14.78 8.27
CA ALA A 390 10.10 -16.09 7.73
C ALA A 390 8.63 -16.12 7.25
N GLY A 391 7.71 -15.52 8.02
CA GLY A 391 6.32 -15.34 7.64
C GLY A 391 6.17 -14.49 6.37
N LEU A 392 6.94 -13.41 6.22
CA LEU A 392 6.97 -12.59 5.01
C LEU A 392 7.44 -13.40 3.79
N ALA A 393 8.58 -14.09 3.90
CA ALA A 393 9.11 -14.93 2.82
C ALA A 393 8.09 -16.01 2.40
N PHE A 394 7.48 -16.68 3.37
CA PHE A 394 6.42 -17.67 3.12
C PHE A 394 5.23 -17.08 2.34
N ASN A 395 4.74 -15.92 2.76
CA ASN A 395 3.62 -15.24 2.11
C ASN A 395 3.96 -14.76 0.69
N ILE A 396 5.18 -14.22 0.49
CA ILE A 396 5.69 -13.84 -0.84
C ILE A 396 5.71 -15.07 -1.77
N LEU A 397 6.29 -16.18 -1.32
CA LEU A 397 6.39 -17.42 -2.10
C LEU A 397 5.02 -18.00 -2.44
N ALA A 398 4.08 -17.99 -1.49
CA ALA A 398 2.71 -18.44 -1.72
C ALA A 398 2.00 -17.60 -2.80
N LEU A 399 2.11 -16.26 -2.72
CA LEU A 399 1.55 -15.37 -3.74
C LEU A 399 2.23 -15.54 -5.10
N PHE A 400 3.55 -15.73 -5.15
CA PHE A 400 4.26 -16.05 -6.40
C PHE A 400 3.76 -17.36 -7.01
N ALA A 401 3.61 -18.42 -6.21
CA ALA A 401 3.07 -19.70 -6.69
C ALA A 401 1.65 -19.51 -7.28
N LEU A 402 0.79 -18.72 -6.63
CA LEU A 402 -0.55 -18.41 -7.14
C LEU A 402 -0.53 -17.62 -8.46
N PHE A 403 0.21 -16.52 -8.52
CA PHE A 403 0.21 -15.62 -9.68
C PHE A 403 0.93 -16.21 -10.90
N LEU A 404 2.03 -16.92 -10.65
CA LEU A 404 2.94 -17.40 -11.67
C LEU A 404 2.59 -18.84 -12.12
N ILE A 405 2.38 -19.76 -11.17
CA ILE A 405 2.28 -21.20 -11.46
C ILE A 405 0.82 -21.65 -11.57
N LEU A 406 0.06 -21.58 -10.47
CA LEU A 406 -1.30 -22.13 -10.37
C LEU A 406 -2.32 -21.32 -11.18
N ARG A 407 -2.12 -20.00 -11.28
CA ARG A 407 -2.88 -19.08 -12.13
C ARG A 407 -4.41 -19.28 -12.08
N PRO A 408 -5.04 -19.27 -10.89
CA PRO A 408 -6.49 -19.36 -10.78
C PRO A 408 -7.18 -18.14 -11.42
N LYS A 409 -8.52 -18.15 -11.43
CA LYS A 409 -9.31 -17.02 -11.94
C LYS A 409 -8.88 -15.70 -11.26
N PRO A 410 -8.85 -14.56 -11.97
CA PRO A 410 -8.40 -13.27 -11.43
C PRO A 410 -9.06 -12.86 -10.10
N ILE A 411 -10.35 -13.18 -9.91
CA ILE A 411 -11.04 -12.90 -8.64
C ILE A 411 -10.44 -13.64 -7.45
N ILE A 412 -9.94 -14.88 -7.65
CA ILE A 412 -9.27 -15.66 -6.61
C ILE A 412 -7.94 -15.01 -6.26
N LEU A 413 -7.15 -14.60 -7.28
CA LEU A 413 -5.89 -13.89 -7.06
C LEU A 413 -6.09 -12.60 -6.25
N PHE A 414 -7.13 -11.82 -6.58
CA PHE A 414 -7.48 -10.61 -5.84
C PHE A 414 -7.77 -10.91 -4.36
N TRP A 415 -8.65 -11.88 -4.08
CA TRP A 415 -8.94 -12.25 -2.69
C TRP A 415 -7.75 -12.86 -1.96
N SER A 416 -6.87 -13.58 -2.66
CA SER A 416 -5.60 -14.02 -2.07
C SER A 416 -4.72 -12.86 -1.65
N LEU A 417 -4.60 -11.79 -2.46
CA LEU A 417 -3.89 -10.57 -2.04
C LEU A 417 -4.53 -9.95 -0.79
N VAL A 418 -5.87 -9.80 -0.78
CA VAL A 418 -6.60 -9.22 0.37
C VAL A 418 -6.36 -10.02 1.65
N CYS A 419 -6.59 -11.34 1.62
CA CYS A 419 -6.46 -12.18 2.81
C CYS A 419 -5.01 -12.28 3.28
N VAL A 420 -4.07 -12.55 2.37
CA VAL A 420 -2.64 -12.67 2.73
C VAL A 420 -2.10 -11.34 3.25
N GLY A 421 -2.43 -10.22 2.60
CA GLY A 421 -1.99 -8.89 3.01
C GLY A 421 -2.54 -8.49 4.38
N PHE A 422 -3.85 -8.60 4.58
CA PHE A 422 -4.49 -8.24 5.85
C PHE A 422 -3.88 -9.02 7.02
N TRP A 423 -3.86 -10.36 6.92
CA TRP A 423 -3.37 -11.21 8.00
C TRP A 423 -1.85 -11.11 8.17
N HIS A 424 -1.09 -10.78 7.12
CA HIS A 424 0.33 -10.49 7.28
C HIS A 424 0.57 -9.24 8.14
N VAL A 425 -0.21 -8.19 7.94
CA VAL A 425 -0.09 -6.96 8.75
C VAL A 425 -0.48 -7.22 10.19
N THR A 426 -1.67 -7.81 10.40
CA THR A 426 -2.20 -8.13 11.73
C THR A 426 -1.27 -9.01 12.56
N ILE A 427 -0.58 -9.98 11.94
CA ILE A 427 0.20 -10.98 12.66
C ILE A 427 1.69 -10.67 12.66
N PHE A 428 2.28 -10.15 11.58
CA PHE A 428 3.74 -10.10 11.46
C PHE A 428 4.30 -8.70 11.34
N SER A 429 3.84 -7.90 10.37
CA SER A 429 4.55 -6.66 10.05
C SER A 429 4.17 -5.48 10.94
N GLN A 430 2.94 -5.43 11.46
CA GLN A 430 2.47 -4.34 12.32
C GLN A 430 1.24 -4.75 13.15
N PRO A 431 1.39 -5.71 14.09
CA PRO A 431 0.30 -6.10 14.97
C PRO A 431 -0.12 -4.93 15.88
N GLN A 432 -1.40 -4.90 16.26
CA GLN A 432 -1.94 -3.88 17.16
C GLN A 432 -1.46 -4.05 18.60
N ASP A 433 -1.14 -5.28 19.00
CA ASP A 433 -0.61 -5.60 20.32
C ASP A 433 0.21 -6.92 20.27
N PHE A 434 0.87 -7.26 21.37
CA PHE A 434 1.69 -8.46 21.52
C PHE A 434 1.18 -9.29 22.72
N PRO A 435 0.47 -10.42 22.49
CA PRO A 435 0.07 -10.99 21.20
C PRO A 435 -1.06 -10.21 20.51
N PRO A 436 -1.26 -10.37 19.19
CA PRO A 436 -2.27 -9.62 18.44
C PRO A 436 -3.69 -9.93 18.93
N PRO A 437 -4.56 -8.91 19.12
CA PRO A 437 -5.95 -9.10 19.51
C PRO A 437 -6.76 -9.62 18.31
N LEU A 438 -6.90 -10.95 18.21
CA LEU A 438 -7.54 -11.59 17.06
C LEU A 438 -9.03 -11.25 16.94
N ASP A 439 -9.72 -11.06 18.05
CA ASP A 439 -11.12 -10.62 18.10
C ASP A 439 -11.30 -9.24 17.44
N VAL A 440 -10.42 -8.28 17.79
CA VAL A 440 -10.39 -6.95 17.15
C VAL A 440 -10.04 -7.10 15.67
N ALA A 441 -9.06 -7.91 15.32
CA ALA A 441 -8.69 -8.14 13.92
C ALA A 441 -9.85 -8.72 13.08
N PHE A 442 -10.57 -9.71 13.58
CA PHE A 442 -11.74 -10.27 12.89
C PHE A 442 -12.88 -9.26 12.75
N SER A 443 -13.06 -8.37 13.74
CA SER A 443 -14.05 -7.28 13.66
C SER A 443 -13.75 -6.31 12.52
N ILE A 444 -12.47 -6.01 12.27
CA ILE A 444 -12.00 -5.13 11.19
C ILE A 444 -12.01 -5.84 9.83
N PHE A 445 -11.72 -7.14 9.81
CA PHE A 445 -11.59 -7.91 8.58
C PHE A 445 -12.86 -7.89 7.74
N LEU A 446 -14.04 -7.97 8.36
CA LEU A 446 -15.32 -7.99 7.65
C LEU A 446 -15.59 -6.67 6.86
N PRO A 447 -15.50 -5.48 7.47
CA PRO A 447 -15.48 -4.21 6.73
C PRO A 447 -14.42 -4.15 5.62
N VAL A 448 -13.21 -4.67 5.88
CA VAL A 448 -12.14 -4.71 4.87
C VAL A 448 -12.53 -5.56 3.67
N LEU A 449 -13.18 -6.71 3.87
CA LEU A 449 -13.71 -7.53 2.78
C LEU A 449 -14.77 -6.77 1.98
N PHE A 450 -15.70 -6.07 2.65
CA PHE A 450 -16.73 -5.28 1.97
C PHE A 450 -16.14 -4.16 1.10
N ILE A 451 -15.20 -3.38 1.65
CA ILE A 451 -14.49 -2.34 0.90
C ILE A 451 -13.72 -2.95 -0.27
N SER A 452 -13.01 -4.06 -0.04
CA SER A 452 -12.27 -4.80 -1.07
C SER A 452 -13.16 -5.27 -2.21
N TYR A 453 -14.40 -5.69 -1.93
CA TYR A 453 -15.37 -5.98 -2.97
C TYR A 453 -15.67 -4.75 -3.83
N GLY A 454 -15.81 -3.57 -3.22
CA GLY A 454 -15.90 -2.29 -3.93
C GLY A 454 -14.68 -2.03 -4.83
N LEU A 455 -13.46 -2.21 -4.31
CA LEU A 455 -12.21 -2.04 -5.07
C LEU A 455 -12.14 -3.02 -6.26
N TRP A 456 -12.61 -4.25 -6.08
CA TRP A 456 -12.75 -5.22 -7.18
C TRP A 456 -13.69 -4.71 -8.28
N ARG A 457 -14.88 -4.24 -7.90
CA ARG A 457 -15.91 -3.79 -8.83
C ARG A 457 -15.52 -2.51 -9.57
N LEU A 458 -14.80 -1.61 -8.92
CA LEU A 458 -14.44 -0.30 -9.49
C LEU A 458 -13.14 -0.34 -10.30
N ALA A 459 -12.19 -1.21 -9.96
CA ALA A 459 -10.84 -1.15 -10.55
C ALA A 459 -10.27 -2.51 -10.97
N PHE A 460 -10.11 -3.47 -10.04
CA PHE A 460 -9.34 -4.70 -10.33
C PHE A 460 -9.97 -5.59 -11.39
N ARG A 461 -11.31 -5.66 -11.48
CA ARG A 461 -12.01 -6.49 -12.49
C ARG A 461 -11.67 -6.12 -13.93
N PHE A 462 -11.19 -4.91 -14.17
CA PHE A 462 -10.86 -4.41 -15.50
C PHE A 462 -9.38 -4.64 -15.85
N VAL A 463 -8.49 -4.63 -14.86
CA VAL A 463 -7.04 -4.62 -15.08
C VAL A 463 -6.41 -5.98 -14.83
N LEU A 464 -6.71 -6.65 -13.73
CA LEU A 464 -6.07 -7.92 -13.39
C LEU A 464 -6.32 -9.03 -14.44
N PRO A 465 -7.53 -9.18 -15.01
CA PRO A 465 -7.76 -10.16 -16.09
C PRO A 465 -6.97 -9.89 -17.37
N ALA A 466 -6.64 -8.63 -17.65
CA ALA A 466 -5.93 -8.21 -18.88
C ALA A 466 -4.57 -8.90 -19.03
N PHE A 467 -3.93 -9.23 -17.89
CA PHE A 467 -2.60 -9.85 -17.84
C PHE A 467 -2.64 -11.37 -17.67
N SER A 468 -3.79 -12.03 -17.90
CA SER A 468 -3.91 -13.49 -17.69
C SER A 468 -3.04 -14.33 -18.64
N LYS A 469 -2.66 -13.76 -19.80
CA LYS A 469 -1.73 -14.38 -20.77
C LYS A 469 -0.27 -13.95 -20.56
N ALA A 470 0.02 -13.17 -19.51
CA ALA A 470 1.36 -12.69 -19.18
C ALA A 470 1.66 -13.00 -17.70
N PRO A 471 1.74 -14.29 -17.30
CA PRO A 471 1.88 -14.67 -15.89
C PRO A 471 3.14 -14.11 -15.24
N ILE A 472 4.26 -14.00 -15.96
CA ILE A 472 5.51 -13.44 -15.42
C ILE A 472 5.32 -11.94 -15.17
N GLU A 473 4.87 -11.19 -16.19
CA GLU A 473 4.59 -9.76 -16.05
C GLU A 473 3.55 -9.50 -14.95
N ARG A 474 2.47 -10.27 -14.90
CA ARG A 474 1.42 -10.13 -13.89
C ARG A 474 1.98 -10.35 -12.49
N ALA A 475 2.82 -11.36 -12.28
CA ALA A 475 3.44 -11.61 -10.99
C ALA A 475 4.33 -10.43 -10.57
N VAL A 476 5.19 -9.93 -11.47
CA VAL A 476 6.08 -8.78 -11.19
C VAL A 476 5.28 -7.52 -10.87
N TRP A 477 4.31 -7.16 -11.71
CA TRP A 477 3.57 -5.90 -11.57
C TRP A 477 2.61 -5.87 -10.39
N TYR A 478 2.14 -7.03 -9.91
CA TYR A 478 1.27 -7.08 -8.73
C TYR A 478 2.04 -7.36 -7.44
N ILE A 479 2.92 -8.37 -7.39
CA ILE A 479 3.48 -8.82 -6.11
C ILE A 479 4.46 -7.79 -5.52
N GLY A 480 5.39 -7.27 -6.32
CA GLY A 480 6.39 -6.31 -5.83
C GLY A 480 5.75 -5.04 -5.23
N PRO A 481 4.97 -4.28 -6.01
CA PRO A 481 4.31 -3.07 -5.53
C PRO A 481 3.31 -3.33 -4.40
N PHE A 482 2.62 -4.48 -4.41
CA PHE A 482 1.73 -4.88 -3.32
C PHE A 482 2.46 -4.99 -1.99
N TRP A 483 3.61 -5.66 -1.95
CA TRP A 483 4.39 -5.79 -0.71
C TRP A 483 4.98 -4.46 -0.24
N VAL A 484 5.36 -3.57 -1.17
CA VAL A 484 5.75 -2.19 -0.80
C VAL A 484 4.61 -1.46 -0.09
N GLY A 485 3.36 -1.64 -0.53
CA GLY A 485 2.19 -1.07 0.14
C GLY A 485 1.84 -1.77 1.45
N VAL A 486 1.92 -3.10 1.51
CA VAL A 486 1.63 -3.88 2.73
C VAL A 486 2.64 -3.57 3.85
N LEU A 487 3.91 -3.38 3.50
CA LEU A 487 5.01 -3.09 4.42
C LEU A 487 5.28 -1.58 4.52
N TRP A 488 4.25 -0.74 4.36
CA TRP A 488 4.39 0.71 4.32
C TRP A 488 5.11 1.27 5.56
N ASN A 489 4.88 0.69 6.74
CA ASN A 489 5.55 1.04 7.98
C ASN A 489 7.08 0.83 7.93
N ILE A 490 7.54 -0.25 7.30
CA ILE A 490 8.97 -0.54 7.15
C ILE A 490 9.59 0.35 6.07
N VAL A 491 8.88 0.54 4.95
CA VAL A 491 9.36 1.39 3.85
C VAL A 491 9.54 2.84 4.31
N THR A 492 8.64 3.35 5.16
CA THR A 492 8.66 4.73 5.64
C THR A 492 9.55 4.95 6.87
N ALA A 493 9.91 3.91 7.62
CA ALA A 493 10.79 4.03 8.79
C ALA A 493 12.16 4.66 8.47
N HIS A 494 12.66 4.46 7.25
CA HIS A 494 13.94 5.01 6.80
C HIS A 494 13.81 6.33 6.03
N ILE A 495 12.61 6.87 5.95
CA ILE A 495 12.33 8.13 5.26
C ILE A 495 12.21 9.23 6.32
N PRO A 496 13.00 10.33 6.24
CA PRO A 496 12.96 11.43 7.20
C PRO A 496 11.69 12.30 7.07
N LEU A 497 10.50 11.69 7.04
CA LEU A 497 9.21 12.36 6.91
C LEU A 497 8.12 11.49 7.57
N ASP A 498 7.62 11.91 8.72
CA ASP A 498 6.54 11.22 9.44
C ASP A 498 5.20 11.91 9.17
N ARG A 499 5.16 13.25 9.25
CA ARG A 499 3.99 14.05 8.87
C ARG A 499 4.35 15.04 7.77
N LEU A 500 3.36 15.35 6.92
CA LEU A 500 3.47 16.39 5.89
C LEU A 500 3.16 17.78 6.48
N THR A 501 3.78 18.10 7.61
CA THR A 501 3.65 19.38 8.32
C THR A 501 4.86 20.27 8.06
N SER A 502 4.68 21.58 8.21
CA SER A 502 5.78 22.53 8.01
C SER A 502 6.90 22.38 9.05
N SER A 503 6.57 21.92 10.26
CA SER A 503 7.52 21.63 11.33
C SER A 503 8.44 20.47 10.95
N ASP A 504 7.90 19.38 10.43
CA ASP A 504 8.65 18.16 10.11
C ASP A 504 9.58 18.38 8.92
N ILE A 505 9.12 19.12 7.91
CA ILE A 505 9.93 19.45 6.72
C ILE A 505 11.13 20.33 7.08
N LYS A 506 10.97 21.26 8.03
CA LYS A 506 12.05 22.15 8.49
C LYS A 506 12.94 21.51 9.54
N GLY A 507 12.38 20.65 10.40
CA GLY A 507 13.08 20.03 11.53
C GLY A 507 13.98 18.85 11.15
N ARG A 508 13.79 18.24 9.97
CA ARG A 508 14.50 17.03 9.58
C ARG A 508 15.40 17.20 8.35
N ASN A 509 16.67 16.86 8.52
CA ASN A 509 17.62 16.82 7.41
C ASN A 509 17.18 15.78 6.37
N GLY A 510 17.01 16.22 5.11
CA GLY A 510 16.59 15.36 4.00
C GLY A 510 15.08 15.25 3.76
N ALA A 511 14.22 15.74 4.68
CA ALA A 511 12.76 15.72 4.51
C ALA A 511 12.31 16.46 3.25
N LEU A 512 12.86 17.65 3.01
CA LEU A 512 12.56 18.44 1.81
C LEU A 512 12.89 17.67 0.52
N THR A 513 14.04 17.00 0.47
CA THR A 513 14.48 16.20 -0.69
C THR A 513 13.51 15.06 -0.96
N VAL A 514 13.09 14.34 0.08
CA VAL A 514 12.09 13.27 -0.03
C VAL A 514 10.77 13.80 -0.58
N VAL A 515 10.27 14.92 -0.04
CA VAL A 515 9.01 15.52 -0.49
C VAL A 515 9.09 15.90 -1.96
N ILE A 516 10.20 16.50 -2.41
CA ILE A 516 10.40 16.87 -3.82
C ILE A 516 10.40 15.63 -4.72
N ILE A 517 11.21 14.62 -4.41
CA ILE A 517 11.32 13.39 -5.23
C ILE A 517 9.98 12.65 -5.26
N GLY A 518 9.35 12.47 -4.09
CA GLY A 518 8.03 11.84 -3.97
C GLY A 518 6.96 12.59 -4.78
N SER A 519 6.95 13.92 -4.72
CA SER A 519 6.01 14.75 -5.49
C SER A 519 6.22 14.61 -7.00
N ILE A 520 7.46 14.53 -7.47
CA ILE A 520 7.77 14.31 -8.89
C ILE A 520 7.26 12.93 -9.35
N VAL A 521 7.52 11.88 -8.57
CA VAL A 521 7.05 10.52 -8.90
C VAL A 521 5.52 10.47 -8.96
N VAL A 522 4.85 11.04 -7.95
CA VAL A 522 3.38 11.13 -7.92
C VAL A 522 2.85 11.94 -9.10
N LEU A 523 3.48 13.07 -9.44
CA LEU A 523 3.09 13.89 -10.59
C LEU A 523 3.21 13.11 -11.90
N ILE A 524 4.30 12.37 -12.12
CA ILE A 524 4.49 11.53 -13.31
C ILE A 524 3.37 10.49 -13.42
N VAL A 525 3.02 9.84 -12.30
CA VAL A 525 1.93 8.86 -12.25
C VAL A 525 0.58 9.52 -12.58
N ILE A 526 0.29 10.67 -11.97
CA ILE A 526 -0.95 11.44 -12.22
C ILE A 526 -1.03 11.86 -13.69
N VAL A 527 0.01 12.47 -14.24
CA VAL A 527 0.04 12.90 -15.64
C VAL A 527 -0.16 11.71 -16.58
N ASN A 528 0.47 10.57 -16.29
CA ASN A 528 0.27 9.35 -17.07
C ASN A 528 -1.18 8.85 -16.99
N GLN A 529 -1.80 8.84 -15.81
CA GLN A 529 -3.19 8.41 -15.65
C GLN A 529 -4.19 9.38 -16.27
N LEU A 530 -3.97 10.70 -16.17
CA LEU A 530 -4.77 11.71 -16.85
C LEU A 530 -4.67 11.56 -18.37
N ARG A 531 -3.47 11.29 -18.90
CA ARG A 531 -3.27 10.99 -20.32
C ARG A 531 -4.08 9.76 -20.75
N ILE A 532 -4.06 8.69 -19.95
CA ILE A 532 -4.82 7.46 -20.23
C ILE A 532 -6.32 7.73 -20.18
N ALA A 533 -6.81 8.38 -19.12
CA ALA A 533 -8.23 8.73 -18.96
C ALA A 533 -8.75 9.66 -20.05
N ARG A 534 -7.92 10.62 -20.52
CA ARG A 534 -8.26 11.49 -21.66
C ARG A 534 -8.39 10.67 -22.94
N LYS A 535 -7.42 9.80 -23.20
CA LYS A 535 -7.40 8.95 -24.40
C LYS A 535 -8.55 7.94 -24.46
N THR A 536 -9.10 7.55 -23.31
CA THR A 536 -10.25 6.63 -23.24
C THR A 536 -11.61 7.35 -23.19
N GLY A 537 -11.63 8.68 -23.17
CA GLY A 537 -12.87 9.48 -23.09
C GLY A 537 -13.47 9.60 -21.68
N TRP A 538 -12.89 8.94 -20.68
CA TRP A 538 -13.43 8.90 -19.32
C TRP A 538 -12.96 10.04 -18.41
N LEU A 539 -12.06 10.91 -18.88
CA LEU A 539 -11.50 11.99 -18.06
C LEU A 539 -12.57 12.89 -17.42
N PRO A 540 -13.58 13.43 -18.14
CA PRO A 540 -14.58 14.30 -17.52
C PRO A 540 -15.38 13.59 -16.42
N HIS A 541 -15.71 12.31 -16.64
CA HIS A 541 -16.46 11.51 -15.68
C HIS A 541 -15.70 11.34 -14.36
N TYR A 542 -14.46 10.86 -14.41
CA TYR A 542 -13.66 10.68 -13.19
C TYR A 542 -13.31 12.02 -12.54
N PHE A 543 -12.91 13.01 -13.35
CA PHE A 543 -12.56 14.34 -12.84
C PHE A 543 -13.72 14.97 -12.07
N GLY A 544 -14.96 14.89 -12.58
CA GLY A 544 -16.15 15.39 -11.88
C GLY A 544 -16.32 14.77 -10.50
N TRP A 545 -16.17 13.44 -10.36
CA TRP A 545 -16.27 12.78 -9.06
C TRP A 545 -15.15 13.16 -8.10
N TYR A 546 -13.91 13.34 -8.59
CA TYR A 546 -12.81 13.82 -7.74
C TYR A 546 -13.00 15.28 -7.30
N VAL A 547 -13.58 16.14 -8.16
CA VAL A 547 -13.96 17.50 -7.77
C VAL A 547 -15.03 17.46 -6.68
N VAL A 548 -16.08 16.64 -6.82
CA VAL A 548 -17.10 16.46 -5.77
C VAL A 548 -16.48 15.96 -4.48
N GLY A 549 -15.63 14.92 -4.54
CA GLY A 549 -14.94 14.40 -3.36
C GLY A 549 -14.03 15.44 -2.69
N GLY A 550 -13.32 16.24 -3.48
CA GLY A 550 -12.47 17.34 -3.00
C GLY A 550 -13.28 18.46 -2.34
N LEU A 551 -14.43 18.85 -2.92
CA LEU A 551 -15.34 19.80 -2.32
C LEU A 551 -15.95 19.28 -1.01
N THR A 552 -16.31 17.99 -0.95
CA THR A 552 -16.76 17.35 0.30
C THR A 552 -15.66 17.40 1.36
N ALA A 553 -14.43 17.03 1.01
CA ALA A 553 -13.30 17.11 1.95
C ALA A 553 -13.02 18.56 2.40
N LEU A 554 -13.20 19.54 1.52
CA LEU A 554 -13.10 20.96 1.87
C LEU A 554 -14.19 21.37 2.86
N VAL A 555 -15.45 20.95 2.66
CA VAL A 555 -16.53 21.24 3.63
C VAL A 555 -16.24 20.57 4.97
N LEU A 556 -15.82 19.31 4.97
CA LEU A 556 -15.48 18.58 6.20
C LEU A 556 -14.31 19.23 6.95
N SER A 557 -13.33 19.82 6.24
CA SER A 557 -12.21 20.51 6.88
C SER A 557 -12.59 21.84 7.56
N GLN A 558 -13.80 22.37 7.32
CA GLN A 558 -14.30 23.57 7.99
C GLN A 558 -15.12 23.28 9.27
N LEU A 559 -15.28 22.02 9.66
CA LEU A 559 -16.03 21.68 10.87
C LEU A 559 -15.27 22.14 12.13
N PRO A 560 -15.90 22.92 13.03
CA PRO A 560 -15.22 23.48 14.19
C PRO A 560 -14.79 22.36 15.15
N GLY A 561 -13.59 22.50 15.72
CA GLY A 561 -13.03 21.53 16.66
C GLY A 561 -12.48 20.23 16.05
N LEU A 562 -12.62 20.05 14.72
CA LEU A 562 -12.11 18.89 13.99
C LEU A 562 -11.05 19.31 12.97
N GLN A 563 -10.09 18.42 12.74
CA GLN A 563 -9.04 18.56 11.75
C GLN A 563 -9.12 17.40 10.76
N LEU A 564 -8.91 17.73 9.48
CA LEU A 564 -8.87 16.74 8.42
C LEU A 564 -7.57 15.93 8.51
N ARG A 565 -7.69 14.62 8.76
CA ARG A 565 -6.57 13.68 8.76
C ARG A 565 -6.80 12.59 7.71
N LEU A 566 -6.04 12.66 6.63
CA LEU A 566 -6.06 11.63 5.60
C LEU A 566 -5.08 10.51 5.96
N HIS A 567 -5.61 9.45 6.56
CA HIS A 567 -4.87 8.20 6.75
C HIS A 567 -4.51 7.57 5.41
N HIS A 568 -3.38 6.86 5.33
CA HIS A 568 -2.91 6.30 4.06
C HIS A 568 -3.86 5.26 3.45
N TYR A 569 -4.65 4.56 4.26
CA TYR A 569 -5.67 3.65 3.74
C TYR A 569 -6.76 4.39 2.94
N ILE A 570 -7.06 5.64 3.28
CA ILE A 570 -8.02 6.49 2.56
C ILE A 570 -7.47 6.82 1.17
N PHE A 571 -6.18 7.13 1.04
CA PHE A 571 -5.54 7.31 -0.27
C PHE A 571 -5.65 6.03 -1.11
N GLY A 572 -5.43 4.86 -0.49
CA GLY A 572 -5.62 3.55 -1.11
C GLY A 572 -7.02 3.38 -1.72
N ILE A 573 -8.06 3.78 -1.00
CA ILE A 573 -9.46 3.69 -1.46
C ILE A 573 -9.77 4.73 -2.54
N VAL A 574 -9.48 6.00 -2.26
CA VAL A 574 -9.89 7.14 -3.10
C VAL A 574 -9.18 7.12 -4.46
N LEU A 575 -7.90 6.74 -4.52
CA LEU A 575 -7.14 6.73 -5.77
C LEU A 575 -7.36 5.47 -6.60
N MET A 576 -7.91 4.40 -6.01
CA MET A 576 -8.11 3.12 -6.70
C MET A 576 -8.90 3.25 -8.01
N PRO A 577 -10.05 3.95 -8.08
CA PRO A 577 -10.84 4.05 -9.31
C PRO A 577 -10.09 4.75 -10.46
N ALA A 578 -9.13 5.64 -10.16
CA ALA A 578 -8.31 6.33 -11.17
C ALA A 578 -7.43 5.35 -11.97
N THR A 579 -7.29 4.12 -11.49
CA THR A 579 -6.43 3.08 -12.07
C THR A 579 -7.23 2.01 -12.81
N ALA A 580 -8.52 2.19 -13.07
CA ALA A 580 -9.40 1.17 -13.68
C ALA A 580 -9.11 0.87 -15.17
N PHE A 581 -8.02 1.39 -15.73
CA PHE A 581 -7.64 1.20 -17.13
C PHE A 581 -6.63 0.04 -17.28
N PRO A 582 -6.78 -0.87 -18.27
CA PRO A 582 -5.97 -2.08 -18.42
C PRO A 582 -4.55 -1.78 -18.93
N THR A 583 -3.75 -1.09 -18.12
CA THR A 583 -2.36 -0.73 -18.40
C THR A 583 -1.42 -1.28 -17.33
N ARG A 584 -0.13 -1.41 -17.66
CA ARG A 584 0.88 -1.87 -16.68
C ARG A 584 1.03 -0.90 -15.52
N ALA A 585 1.00 0.40 -15.80
CA ALA A 585 1.05 1.45 -14.78
C ALA A 585 -0.14 1.32 -13.81
N SER A 586 -1.35 1.08 -14.33
CA SER A 586 -2.52 0.81 -13.51
C SER A 586 -2.38 -0.44 -12.66
N ALA A 587 -1.82 -1.54 -13.19
CA ALA A 587 -1.57 -2.76 -12.41
C ALA A 587 -0.65 -2.50 -11.20
N VAL A 588 0.47 -1.79 -11.44
CA VAL A 588 1.41 -1.38 -10.39
C VAL A 588 0.72 -0.50 -9.35
N CYS A 589 -0.05 0.50 -9.78
CA CYS A 589 -0.77 1.40 -8.89
C CYS A 589 -1.83 0.65 -8.06
N GLN A 590 -2.64 -0.22 -8.68
CA GLN A 590 -3.66 -1.01 -7.99
C GLN A 590 -3.06 -1.89 -6.90
N ALA A 591 -1.95 -2.57 -7.22
CA ALA A 591 -1.25 -3.42 -6.28
C ALA A 591 -0.72 -2.63 -5.07
N PHE A 592 -0.03 -1.52 -5.32
CA PHE A 592 0.47 -0.63 -4.26
C PHE A 592 -0.66 -0.05 -3.41
N LEU A 593 -1.70 0.51 -4.03
CA LEU A 593 -2.85 1.11 -3.33
C LEU A 593 -3.63 0.09 -2.51
N LEU A 594 -3.75 -1.16 -2.99
CA LEU A 594 -4.37 -2.24 -2.23
C LEU A 594 -3.52 -2.56 -0.99
N GLY A 595 -2.20 -2.68 -1.15
CA GLY A 595 -1.30 -2.87 -0.02
C GLY A 595 -1.41 -1.74 1.00
N LEU A 596 -1.43 -0.49 0.55
CA LEU A 596 -1.56 0.70 1.40
C LEU A 596 -2.89 0.71 2.18
N PHE A 597 -3.99 0.35 1.51
CA PHE A 597 -5.29 0.16 2.15
C PHE A 597 -5.24 -0.92 3.24
N LEU A 598 -4.70 -2.09 2.93
CA LEU A 598 -4.64 -3.21 3.87
C LEU A 598 -3.72 -2.91 5.06
N ASN A 599 -2.57 -2.26 4.83
CA ASN A 599 -1.67 -1.85 5.90
C ASN A 599 -2.38 -0.92 6.89
N GLY A 600 -2.96 0.18 6.42
CA GLY A 600 -3.61 1.13 7.34
C GLY A 600 -4.84 0.55 8.04
N ALA A 601 -5.68 -0.19 7.31
CA ALA A 601 -6.87 -0.80 7.90
C ALA A 601 -6.54 -1.89 8.93
N ALA A 602 -5.56 -2.76 8.66
CA ALA A 602 -5.21 -3.83 9.59
C ALA A 602 -4.43 -3.34 10.81
N ALA A 603 -3.48 -2.40 10.63
CA ALA A 603 -2.65 -1.90 11.71
C ALA A 603 -3.38 -0.91 12.64
N PHE A 604 -4.29 -0.09 12.09
CA PHE A 604 -4.90 1.01 12.84
C PHE A 604 -6.43 1.00 12.83
N GLY A 605 -7.06 0.06 12.13
CA GLY A 605 -8.51 0.08 11.92
C GLY A 605 -8.95 1.08 10.85
N LEU A 606 -10.26 1.31 10.75
CA LEU A 606 -10.87 2.25 9.81
C LEU A 606 -11.11 3.61 10.48
N ASP A 607 -10.03 4.26 10.93
CA ASP A 607 -10.07 5.51 11.69
C ASP A 607 -10.75 6.67 10.96
N SER A 608 -11.39 7.56 11.72
CA SER A 608 -12.09 8.71 11.15
C SER A 608 -11.17 9.61 10.30
N ILE A 609 -11.70 10.11 9.19
CA ILE A 609 -11.08 11.16 8.36
C ILE A 609 -11.05 12.53 9.07
N LEU A 610 -11.85 12.68 10.13
CA LEU A 610 -11.93 13.84 10.99
C LEU A 610 -11.55 13.46 12.42
N GLN A 611 -10.56 14.15 12.98
CA GLN A 611 -10.07 13.92 14.34
C GLN A 611 -9.97 15.24 15.09
N THR A 612 -10.04 15.20 16.41
CA THR A 612 -9.84 16.42 17.21
C THR A 612 -8.36 16.81 17.21
N ALA A 613 -8.07 18.08 17.53
CA ALA A 613 -6.70 18.53 17.73
C ALA A 613 -6.00 17.78 18.89
N ALA A 614 -6.76 17.22 19.84
CA ALA A 614 -6.23 16.37 20.91
C ALA A 614 -5.79 15.00 20.36
N ASP A 615 -6.62 14.34 19.55
CA ASP A 615 -6.29 13.03 18.96
C ASP A 615 -5.05 13.05 18.05
N LEU A 616 -4.79 14.19 17.40
CA LEU A 616 -3.63 14.41 16.52
C LEU A 616 -2.32 14.70 17.26
N ARG A 617 -2.43 15.18 18.50
CA ARG A 617 -1.30 15.65 19.31
C ARG A 617 -0.41 14.52 19.81
N ARG A 618 -1.01 13.34 20.05
CA ARG A 618 -0.36 12.22 20.77
C ARG A 618 0.20 12.75 22.11
N ASP A 619 1.48 12.51 22.40
CA ASP A 619 2.20 12.98 23.58
C ASP A 619 2.97 14.28 23.37
N ALA A 620 2.64 15.07 22.34
CA ALA A 620 3.23 16.40 22.15
C ALA A 620 2.68 17.42 23.17
N PRO A 621 3.42 18.51 23.46
CA PRO A 621 2.94 19.56 24.35
C PRO A 621 1.56 20.11 23.94
N LEU A 622 0.74 20.40 24.95
CA LEU A 622 -0.63 20.90 24.84
C LEU A 622 -0.70 22.33 24.32
N GLY A 623 0.36 23.11 24.48
CA GLY A 623 0.38 24.56 24.32
C GLY A 623 -0.35 25.27 25.46
N SER A 624 -0.41 24.68 26.65
CA SER A 624 -1.09 25.30 27.79
C SER A 624 -0.24 26.40 28.42
N ASP A 625 -0.85 27.19 29.28
CA ASP A 625 -0.14 28.12 30.14
C ASP A 625 0.90 27.39 31.01
N LEU A 626 2.03 28.06 31.22
CA LEU A 626 3.16 27.53 31.97
C LEU A 626 3.33 28.32 33.27
N PRO A 627 3.46 27.65 34.42
CA PRO A 627 3.78 28.31 35.67
C PRO A 627 5.22 28.83 35.66
N SER A 628 5.54 29.74 36.58
CA SER A 628 6.89 30.29 36.72
C SER A 628 7.41 30.18 38.14
N PHE A 629 8.67 29.76 38.28
CA PHE A 629 9.36 29.74 39.56
C PHE A 629 9.61 31.18 40.05
N MET A 630 9.36 31.41 41.33
CA MET A 630 9.76 32.62 42.04
C MET A 630 11.20 32.48 42.53
N THR A 631 11.61 31.26 42.90
CA THR A 631 13.01 30.92 43.11
C THR A 631 13.77 30.96 41.78
N ASN A 632 14.88 31.68 41.75
CA ASN A 632 15.73 31.85 40.58
C ASN A 632 17.21 31.97 40.97
N ALA A 633 18.08 32.06 39.97
CA ALA A 633 19.53 32.11 40.13
C ALA A 633 20.03 33.29 40.99
N THR A 634 19.23 34.35 41.17
CA THR A 634 19.60 35.54 41.97
C THR A 634 19.16 35.48 43.42
N ASN A 635 18.13 34.70 43.75
CA ASN A 635 17.55 34.64 45.09
C ASN A 635 17.70 33.28 45.80
N TYR A 636 18.15 32.24 45.09
CA TYR A 636 18.48 30.96 45.70
C TYR A 636 19.72 31.09 46.60
N ASN A 637 19.58 30.78 47.89
CA ASN A 637 20.67 30.90 48.86
C ASN A 637 21.30 29.52 49.16
N SER A 638 22.42 29.23 48.53
CA SER A 638 23.17 27.96 48.69
C SER A 638 23.79 27.74 50.07
N SER A 639 23.79 28.74 50.96
CA SER A 639 24.27 28.59 52.34
C SER A 639 23.22 27.94 53.28
N ILE A 640 21.97 27.84 52.85
CA ILE A 640 20.89 27.20 53.63
C ILE A 640 20.89 25.69 53.34
N PRO A 641 21.07 24.81 54.35
CA PRO A 641 20.99 23.36 54.17
C PRO A 641 19.62 22.90 53.67
N PHE A 642 19.57 21.78 52.94
CA PHE A 642 18.33 21.29 52.32
C PHE A 642 17.18 21.10 53.32
N LEU A 643 17.49 20.66 54.55
CA LEU A 643 16.52 20.48 55.64
C LEU A 643 15.66 21.72 55.91
N ASN A 644 16.22 22.92 55.72
CA ASN A 644 15.56 24.20 55.96
C ASN A 644 15.33 25.00 54.66
N GLN A 645 15.61 24.42 53.49
CA GLN A 645 15.51 25.09 52.21
C GLN A 645 14.17 24.79 51.53
N THR A 646 13.60 25.80 50.88
CA THR A 646 12.31 25.69 50.18
C THR A 646 12.38 26.46 48.87
N ILE A 647 11.77 25.90 47.83
CA ILE A 647 11.58 26.59 46.54
C ILE A 647 10.15 27.10 46.43
N PHE A 648 9.95 28.19 45.68
CA PHE A 648 8.69 28.89 45.53
C PHE A 648 8.35 29.13 44.06
N TRP A 649 7.06 29.20 43.76
CA TRP A 649 6.53 29.59 42.45
C TRP A 649 5.38 30.59 42.56
N ASN A 650 5.10 31.27 41.45
CA ASN A 650 4.09 32.32 41.39
C ASN A 650 2.68 31.74 41.51
N ALA A 651 1.77 32.52 42.10
CA ALA A 651 0.35 32.18 42.16
C ALA A 651 -0.28 32.20 40.76
N ILE A 652 -1.37 31.44 40.60
CA ILE A 652 -2.19 31.44 39.38
C ILE A 652 -2.81 32.84 39.24
N THR A 653 -2.50 33.52 38.14
CA THR A 653 -2.98 34.89 37.89
C THR A 653 -4.18 34.96 36.96
N ASP A 654 -4.37 33.92 36.13
CA ASP A 654 -5.49 33.79 35.21
C ASP A 654 -6.36 32.60 35.63
N THR A 655 -7.59 32.89 36.05
CA THR A 655 -8.57 31.87 36.46
C THR A 655 -9.52 31.47 35.33
N ASP A 656 -9.46 32.14 34.18
CA ASP A 656 -10.41 31.91 33.08
C ASP A 656 -10.23 30.52 32.44
N ASP A 657 -9.04 29.96 32.53
CA ASP A 657 -8.70 28.61 32.06
C ASP A 657 -9.02 27.47 33.07
N GLY A 658 -9.53 27.81 34.26
CA GLY A 658 -9.97 26.83 35.25
C GLY A 658 -8.83 26.07 35.95
N TRP A 659 -7.62 26.63 35.99
CA TRP A 659 -6.49 26.11 36.76
C TRP A 659 -6.76 26.23 38.26
N ASP A 660 -6.63 25.14 39.01
CA ASP A 660 -6.90 25.05 40.45
C ASP A 660 -5.71 24.55 41.29
N GLY A 661 -4.59 24.19 40.65
CA GLY A 661 -3.40 23.72 41.33
C GLY A 661 -2.15 23.64 40.46
N PHE A 662 -1.15 22.93 40.98
CA PHE A 662 0.15 22.70 40.38
C PHE A 662 0.58 21.25 40.53
N ALA A 663 1.32 20.74 39.53
CA ALA A 663 2.11 19.52 39.62
C ALA A 663 3.60 19.88 39.61
N LEU A 664 4.41 19.22 40.43
CA LEU A 664 5.88 19.35 40.43
C LEU A 664 6.52 17.99 40.17
N LEU A 665 7.28 17.90 39.08
CA LEU A 665 8.26 16.84 38.89
C LEU A 665 9.59 17.25 39.53
N VAL A 666 10.14 16.36 40.36
CA VAL A 666 11.53 16.43 40.84
C VAL A 666 12.24 15.17 40.37
N ASP A 667 13.32 15.34 39.61
CA ASP A 667 14.10 14.25 39.02
C ASP A 667 13.26 13.30 38.15
N ASP A 668 12.38 13.89 37.33
CA ASP A 668 11.43 13.18 36.46
C ASP A 668 10.37 12.34 37.21
N VAL A 669 10.16 12.62 38.50
CA VAL A 669 9.11 11.98 39.33
C VAL A 669 8.16 13.02 39.92
N GLU A 670 6.85 12.82 39.81
CA GLU A 670 5.87 13.68 40.46
C GLU A 670 6.04 13.61 41.99
N ARG A 671 6.40 14.72 42.62
CA ARG A 671 6.58 14.82 44.09
C ARG A 671 5.53 15.67 44.77
N TYR A 672 4.78 16.45 44.01
CA TYR A 672 3.75 17.31 44.55
C TYR A 672 2.62 17.50 43.55
N THR A 673 1.38 17.50 44.06
CA THR A 673 0.15 17.90 43.38
C THR A 673 -0.69 18.72 44.37
N GLY A 674 -1.24 19.86 43.95
CA GLY A 674 -2.14 20.69 44.76
C GLY A 674 -1.92 22.20 44.63
N ALA A 675 -2.53 22.99 45.52
CA ALA A 675 -2.59 24.46 45.43
C ALA A 675 -1.47 25.24 46.16
N ALA A 676 -0.49 24.55 46.76
CA ALA A 676 0.62 25.19 47.44
C ALA A 676 1.55 25.89 46.43
N LEU A 677 2.24 26.91 46.92
CA LEU A 677 3.19 27.72 46.14
C LEU A 677 4.65 27.44 46.48
N ASN A 678 4.89 26.33 47.19
CA ASN A 678 6.20 26.00 47.70
C ASN A 678 6.44 24.49 47.83
N PHE A 679 7.73 24.12 47.86
CA PHE A 679 8.17 22.73 48.06
C PHE A 679 9.46 22.71 48.88
N SER A 680 9.48 21.90 49.95
CA SER A 680 10.65 21.73 50.82
C SER A 680 11.67 20.79 50.18
N LEU A 681 12.95 21.16 50.22
CA LEU A 681 14.04 20.32 49.72
C LEU A 681 14.54 19.29 50.73
N ALA A 682 13.95 19.24 51.93
CA ALA A 682 14.43 18.42 53.05
C ALA A 682 14.53 16.91 52.76
N ALA A 683 13.75 16.40 51.81
CA ALA A 683 13.74 14.99 51.41
C ALA A 683 14.68 14.66 50.24
N LEU A 684 15.38 15.66 49.69
CA LEU A 684 16.27 15.47 48.55
C LEU A 684 17.69 15.11 49.00
N ALA A 685 18.40 14.34 48.18
CA ALA A 685 19.76 13.91 48.49
C ALA A 685 20.77 15.01 48.17
N GLU A 686 21.56 15.43 49.16
CA GLU A 686 22.64 16.39 48.91
C GLU A 686 23.76 15.79 48.06
N GLY A 687 24.48 16.62 47.31
CA GLY A 687 25.66 16.22 46.54
C GLY A 687 25.37 15.69 45.12
N ILE A 688 24.10 15.64 44.69
CA ILE A 688 23.69 15.32 43.32
C ILE A 688 22.86 16.46 42.72
N PRO A 689 22.82 16.61 41.38
CA PRO A 689 21.94 17.57 40.74
C PRO A 689 20.46 17.19 40.87
N HIS A 690 19.59 18.17 41.02
CA HIS A 690 18.14 18.01 41.01
C HIS A 690 17.47 18.80 39.90
N PHE A 691 16.49 18.19 39.24
CA PHE A 691 15.76 18.79 38.12
C PHE A 691 14.28 19.03 38.50
N PHE A 692 13.82 20.28 38.42
CA PHE A 692 12.47 20.70 38.81
C PHE A 692 11.66 21.15 37.60
N ARG A 693 10.46 20.60 37.41
CA ARG A 693 9.49 21.07 36.39
C ARG A 693 8.12 21.27 36.99
N LEU A 694 7.48 22.38 36.66
CA LEU A 694 6.15 22.70 37.14
C LEU A 694 5.15 22.63 36.00
N ALA A 695 3.93 22.19 36.30
CA ALA A 695 2.76 22.33 35.43
C ALA A 695 1.61 22.93 36.24
N LEU A 696 0.70 23.62 35.54
CA LEU A 696 -0.61 23.97 36.11
C LEU A 696 -1.50 22.71 36.09
N GLN A 697 -2.42 22.60 37.05
CA GLN A 697 -3.40 21.53 37.13
C GLN A 697 -4.82 22.08 37.13
N SER A 698 -5.72 21.36 36.46
CA SER A 698 -7.17 21.57 36.55
C SER A 698 -7.82 20.25 36.90
N GLN A 699 -8.50 20.19 38.06
CA GLN A 699 -9.15 18.97 38.56
C GLN A 699 -8.20 17.75 38.63
N GLY A 700 -6.93 17.99 38.94
CA GLY A 700 -5.89 16.96 39.03
C GLY A 700 -5.32 16.48 37.69
N VAL A 701 -5.70 17.11 36.56
CA VAL A 701 -5.07 16.87 35.26
C VAL A 701 -4.04 17.95 34.99
N SER A 702 -2.80 17.55 34.77
CA SER A 702 -1.69 18.47 34.50
C SER A 702 -1.71 18.99 33.05
N GLY A 703 -1.38 20.27 32.91
CA GLY A 703 -1.03 20.91 31.64
C GLY A 703 0.39 20.56 31.20
N ASP A 704 0.99 21.45 30.42
CA ASP A 704 2.40 21.32 30.03
C ASP A 704 3.33 21.60 31.20
N PHE A 705 4.38 20.78 31.29
CA PHE A 705 5.48 21.00 32.21
C PHE A 705 6.46 22.03 31.64
N THR A 706 6.98 22.91 32.49
CA THR A 706 8.10 23.78 32.15
C THR A 706 9.34 22.95 31.81
N LYS A 707 10.30 23.51 31.08
CA LYS A 707 11.66 22.96 31.09
C LYS A 707 12.24 22.95 32.51
N ALA A 708 13.27 22.13 32.72
CA ALA A 708 13.83 21.92 34.05
C ALA A 708 14.58 23.15 34.57
N ALA A 709 14.20 23.62 35.76
CA ALA A 709 15.12 24.35 36.62
C ALA A 709 16.11 23.34 37.22
N THR A 710 17.39 23.68 37.31
CA THR A 710 18.43 22.74 37.75
C THR A 710 19.16 23.26 38.98
N LEU A 711 19.19 22.47 40.05
CA LEU A 711 20.03 22.71 41.22
C LEU A 711 21.25 21.80 41.14
N TRP A 712 22.45 22.36 41.01
CA TRP A 712 23.70 21.59 40.94
C TRP A 712 24.27 21.29 42.34
N PRO A 713 25.10 20.23 42.48
CA PRO A 713 25.75 19.87 43.74
C PRO A 713 26.57 20.99 44.40
N ASN A 714 27.09 21.92 43.57
CA ASN A 714 27.85 23.07 44.04
C ASN A 714 26.96 24.22 44.58
N GLY A 715 25.65 24.00 44.69
CA GLY A 715 24.66 24.98 45.14
C GLY A 715 24.22 25.98 44.07
N THR A 716 24.62 25.79 42.81
CA THR A 716 24.21 26.68 41.72
C THR A 716 22.79 26.34 41.25
N TRP A 717 21.90 27.34 41.26
CA TRP A 717 20.58 27.25 40.64
C TRP A 717 20.63 27.79 39.21
N VAL A 718 20.07 27.03 38.27
CA VAL A 718 19.90 27.43 36.86
C VAL A 718 18.41 27.51 36.57
N ASP A 719 17.99 28.70 36.12
CA ASP A 719 16.59 28.97 35.77
C ASP A 719 16.12 28.11 34.59
N PRO A 720 14.84 27.73 34.56
CA PRO A 720 14.31 26.94 33.46
C PRO A 720 14.34 27.76 32.16
N LEU A 721 14.72 27.10 31.07
CA LEU A 721 14.59 27.69 29.73
C LEU A 721 13.11 27.92 29.38
N PRO A 722 12.80 28.89 28.50
CA PRO A 722 11.42 29.13 28.10
C PRO A 722 10.83 27.96 27.28
N GLY A 723 9.51 27.82 27.41
CA GLY A 723 8.69 26.85 26.69
C GLY A 723 8.44 25.54 27.44
N PRO A 724 7.53 24.71 26.91
CA PRO A 724 7.21 23.41 27.50
C PRO A 724 8.35 22.40 27.29
N SER A 725 8.42 21.41 28.19
CA SER A 725 9.37 20.29 28.15
C SER A 725 8.97 19.18 27.19
#